data_AF-A0A367PQ18-F1
#
_entry.id   AF-A0A367PQ18-F1
#
_cell.length_a   1.000
_cell.length_b   1.000
_cell.length_c   1.000
_cell.angle_alpha   90.00
_cell.angle_beta   90.00
_cell.angle_gamma   90.00
#
_symmetry.space_group_name_H-M   'P 1'
#
loop_
_entity.id
_entity.type
_entity.pdbx_description
1 polymer ?
#
loop_
_entity_poly.entity_id
_entity_poly.type
_entity_poly.pdbx_seq_one_letter_code
_entity_poly.pdbx_strand_id
1 'polypeptide(L)'
;MLHCNNCGFTNSSRANFCQRCGARLAWLGDNPGHSTSPAQPGATRDSSDRIRDYQALSDQRDTACERKTITILFADIAGSTAMIHDKDPEEANRILSPVIKLMIEAVHCYEGFVAKSLGDGIMALFGAPIALENHAQCALYSALQMRRAINLHNDQVEAEHRLPIQIRVGIHTGEVVMRPVRNDNLRVDYDPVGQSIHIAARMEAIAPPSSILVTEATFDLSKGYFEFKGLGDVPVKGIPNALAVYEVLGPGSFRTRLQVAKHRGLVPFVGRTLEMEILEQALARSKAGHAEIVAVVGEAGVGKSRLLHEFRELSQESCLVLETFSMPQGKAFAYLPLLELLREYFQIAESDDSRQICEKVTRKVLMLERDLETVIPYILFLLGASDPGGRILGLSTTRRRENTFEAITKIIICESLRQPVNLLFEDLQWLDSETEAFLAYMIERVTDARILLVVNYRNDYHFSWNIRKNYTELRLAPFHLLESQKLLNFLLGEDLRLDAIKNLILERVDGNPLYMEEVVQSLVEQKTLLGEYGHLRIETVPDRLQIPATVQGVLAARIDRLPLTQKELLQTLSVVGREFNVRLIQQVTGYSENVLYPLLSGLQTADFIHAFPDLNSVAYEFKHILTQEVAIKSLISSRRSELHERTGVAIEVLFRHRTKEHCSELAHHYSLSGNIPKAVKYLHCAGRQALGRSAHREAIGHLNLALELLNRLPDTPERGRKELALRVTLGIALIAAKGYASTEVEENYTRALAVWENDGNTLQYFHVRLGLRNFFSLRGQHEKAYEIGRGLLQVARMRKDTVLSSEAYIAVGSSLLFMGKLSKAKAELQHGLLFYKSEQHARHAALFGQDVGVRGHGFLALTSWYLGYEDNARVEIEEAITLAKSLSHPFSLALSLIIAAKLHQLQHDGQKVREYAEAAIAVSDEQGFPFCLAFGEILRGWALTAQGSFEEGIRRLHQGLENFKATGTMLDLPYFMSLLAEAYTQAGQIERALEAIGEALIISGAGERYHEAEIYRLKGNLILQHCRVHSNISDENAAEACLQQSLTVSRLQHAKSIEIRATLSLVNLLQRQGKTEVARRVLDDALAAFEAHPLRGSLERAAQLFSSFEDTGCAGTSTP
;
A
#
# COMPACT_ATOMS: atom_id res chain seq x y z
N MET A 1 27.34 -14.33 -59.22
CA MET A 1 25.88 -14.10 -59.11
C MET A 1 25.40 -14.77 -57.83
N LEU A 2 24.40 -14.22 -57.15
CA LEU A 2 23.86 -14.74 -55.87
C LEU A 2 22.47 -15.35 -56.10
N HIS A 3 22.31 -16.64 -55.81
CA HIS A 3 21.00 -17.28 -55.87
C HIS A 3 20.19 -16.98 -54.62
N CYS A 4 18.93 -16.60 -54.80
CA CYS A 4 18.04 -16.36 -53.67
C CYS A 4 17.63 -17.68 -53.03
N ASN A 5 17.97 -17.88 -51.75
CA ASN A 5 17.57 -19.07 -50.99
C ASN A 5 16.05 -19.22 -50.84
N ASN A 6 15.27 -18.16 -51.08
CA ASN A 6 13.82 -18.20 -50.97
C ASN A 6 13.10 -18.54 -52.30
N CYS A 7 13.66 -18.17 -53.47
CA CYS A 7 12.98 -18.39 -54.76
C CYS A 7 13.86 -18.91 -55.90
N GLY A 8 15.14 -19.19 -55.64
CA GLY A 8 16.11 -19.73 -56.60
C GLY A 8 16.59 -18.75 -57.68
N PHE A 9 16.00 -17.55 -57.77
CA PHE A 9 16.36 -16.57 -58.80
C PHE A 9 17.80 -16.09 -58.66
N THR A 10 18.48 -15.97 -59.79
CA THR A 10 19.89 -15.58 -59.88
C THR A 10 20.02 -14.06 -59.91
N ASN A 11 20.56 -13.47 -58.86
CA ASN A 11 20.72 -12.04 -58.71
C ASN A 11 22.17 -11.61 -58.98
N SER A 12 22.35 -10.32 -59.31
CA SER A 12 23.69 -9.74 -59.43
C SER A 12 24.42 -9.79 -58.08
N SER A 13 25.75 -9.85 -58.10
CA SER A 13 26.58 -9.97 -56.89
C SER A 13 26.57 -8.73 -55.97
N ARG A 14 25.92 -7.63 -56.38
CA ARG A 14 25.76 -6.40 -55.60
C ARG A 14 24.33 -6.19 -55.09
N ALA A 15 23.41 -7.13 -55.34
CA ALA A 15 22.01 -6.99 -54.92
C ALA A 15 21.85 -7.36 -53.44
N ASN A 16 21.40 -6.41 -52.61
CA ASN A 16 21.11 -6.63 -51.18
C ASN A 16 19.81 -7.41 -50.94
N PHE A 17 18.91 -7.39 -51.93
CA PHE A 17 17.62 -8.09 -51.93
C PHE A 17 17.41 -8.77 -53.27
N CYS A 18 16.67 -9.88 -53.26
CA CYS A 18 16.33 -10.59 -54.48
C CYS A 18 15.40 -9.73 -55.34
N GLN A 19 15.81 -9.48 -56.59
CA GLN A 19 15.06 -8.67 -57.54
C GLN A 19 13.71 -9.28 -57.94
N ARG A 20 13.46 -10.55 -57.60
CA ARG A 20 12.21 -11.25 -57.92
C ARG A 20 11.23 -11.34 -56.74
N CYS A 21 11.71 -11.63 -55.54
CA CYS A 21 10.83 -11.85 -54.38
C CYS A 21 11.08 -10.91 -53.19
N GLY A 22 12.03 -9.98 -53.30
CA GLY A 22 12.34 -8.99 -52.25
C GLY A 22 13.09 -9.55 -51.03
N ALA A 23 13.36 -10.87 -50.98
CA ALA A 23 14.06 -11.49 -49.85
C ALA A 23 15.53 -11.03 -49.76
N ARG A 24 15.99 -10.68 -48.56
CA ARG A 24 17.37 -10.20 -48.31
C ARG A 24 18.38 -11.32 -48.60
N LEU A 25 19.42 -11.01 -49.38
CA LEU A 25 20.47 -11.96 -49.74
C LEU A 25 21.63 -11.81 -48.74
N ALA A 26 21.78 -12.76 -47.82
CA ALA A 26 22.81 -12.71 -46.78
C ALA A 26 24.19 -13.08 -47.33
N TRP A 27 25.19 -12.25 -47.08
CA TRP A 27 26.60 -12.52 -47.39
C TRP A 27 27.21 -13.32 -46.23
N LEU A 28 27.64 -14.55 -46.48
CA LEU A 28 28.32 -15.42 -45.53
C LEU A 28 29.83 -15.13 -45.58
N GLY A 29 30.36 -14.49 -44.52
CA GLY A 29 31.79 -14.27 -44.32
C GLY A 29 32.09 -13.79 -42.90
N ASP A 30 32.64 -14.71 -42.09
CA ASP A 30 33.32 -14.60 -40.80
C ASP A 30 32.55 -14.49 -39.45
N ASN A 31 32.68 -15.61 -38.72
CA ASN A 31 32.51 -15.89 -37.29
C ASN A 31 33.76 -16.76 -36.90
N PRO A 32 34.17 -17.03 -35.65
CA PRO A 32 33.95 -16.37 -34.35
C PRO A 32 35.28 -16.14 -33.54
N GLY A 33 35.26 -15.29 -32.50
CA GLY A 33 36.25 -15.33 -31.42
C GLY A 33 36.89 -14.00 -31.05
N HIS A 34 36.21 -13.18 -30.23
CA HIS A 34 36.87 -12.37 -29.20
C HIS A 34 35.91 -12.11 -28.04
N SER A 35 36.44 -12.29 -26.84
CA SER A 35 35.85 -12.01 -25.54
C SER A 35 35.08 -10.70 -25.50
N THR A 36 33.80 -10.77 -25.16
CA THR A 36 33.06 -9.62 -24.64
C THR A 36 33.59 -9.28 -23.25
N SER A 37 34.43 -8.23 -23.17
CA SER A 37 34.47 -7.44 -21.95
C SER A 37 33.09 -6.81 -21.72
N PRO A 38 32.60 -6.75 -20.48
CA PRO A 38 31.30 -6.17 -20.17
C PRO A 38 31.36 -4.68 -20.51
N ALA A 39 30.48 -4.23 -21.41
CA ALA A 39 30.26 -2.82 -21.66
C ALA A 39 29.83 -2.15 -20.33
N GLN A 40 30.65 -1.22 -19.86
CA GLN A 40 30.36 -0.38 -18.71
C GLN A 40 29.07 0.42 -18.94
N PRO A 41 28.23 0.61 -17.91
CA PRO A 41 27.02 1.41 -18.01
C PRO A 41 27.34 2.91 -17.96
N GLY A 42 26.78 3.67 -18.91
CA GLY A 42 26.52 5.11 -18.76
C GLY A 42 27.72 6.05 -18.84
N ALA A 43 28.24 6.28 -20.04
CA ALA A 43 28.93 7.54 -20.33
C ALA A 43 27.88 8.55 -20.81
N THR A 44 27.54 9.53 -19.96
CA THR A 44 26.82 10.74 -20.36
C THR A 44 27.58 11.41 -21.50
N ARG A 45 26.93 11.61 -22.66
CA ARG A 45 27.51 12.40 -23.75
C ARG A 45 27.77 13.83 -23.27
N ASP A 46 28.99 14.28 -23.51
CA ASP A 46 29.51 15.60 -23.14
C ASP A 46 28.70 16.72 -23.80
N SER A 47 28.51 17.84 -23.09
CA SER A 47 27.73 19.00 -23.54
C SER A 47 28.28 19.63 -24.83
N SER A 48 29.53 19.33 -25.19
CA SER A 48 30.15 19.66 -26.46
C SER A 48 29.39 19.15 -27.70
N ASP A 49 28.69 18.02 -27.60
CA ASP A 49 27.88 17.48 -28.72
C ASP A 49 26.50 18.17 -28.83
N ARG A 50 25.95 18.69 -27.72
CA ARG A 50 24.68 19.46 -27.71
C ARG A 50 24.82 20.83 -28.37
N ILE A 51 26.01 21.41 -28.24
CA ILE A 51 26.39 22.70 -28.82
C ILE A 51 26.63 22.57 -30.33
N ARG A 52 27.20 21.45 -30.82
CA ARG A 52 27.38 21.21 -32.27
C ARG A 52 26.06 21.25 -33.04
N ASP A 53 24.99 20.69 -32.47
CA ASP A 53 23.69 20.64 -33.13
C ASP A 53 22.93 21.97 -33.04
N TYR A 54 23.07 22.73 -31.94
CA TYR A 54 22.55 24.09 -31.83
C TYR A 54 23.31 25.07 -32.73
N GLN A 55 24.64 24.89 -32.88
CA GLN A 55 25.47 25.63 -33.85
C GLN A 55 25.01 25.38 -35.29
N ALA A 56 24.66 24.14 -35.65
CA ALA A 56 24.12 23.82 -36.98
C ALA A 56 22.73 24.44 -37.26
N LEU A 57 21.92 24.70 -36.21
CA LEU A 57 20.61 25.36 -36.31
C LEU A 57 20.73 26.90 -36.21
N SER A 58 21.73 27.43 -35.51
CA SER A 58 21.97 28.87 -35.36
C SER A 58 22.85 29.46 -36.46
N ASP A 59 23.50 28.65 -37.30
CA ASP A 59 24.28 29.11 -38.46
C ASP A 59 23.45 29.89 -39.50
N GLN A 60 22.12 29.92 -39.37
CA GLN A 60 21.22 30.75 -40.18
C GLN A 60 20.77 32.07 -39.51
N ARG A 61 21.10 32.32 -38.24
CA ARG A 61 20.80 33.58 -37.54
C ARG A 61 22.11 34.33 -37.27
N ASP A 62 22.26 35.45 -37.97
CA ASP A 62 23.43 36.33 -37.93
C ASP A 62 24.01 36.61 -36.53
N THR A 63 25.34 36.75 -36.52
CA THR A 63 26.30 37.52 -35.68
C THR A 63 25.85 38.58 -34.64
N ALA A 64 24.60 38.63 -34.20
CA ALA A 64 24.08 39.64 -33.28
C ALA A 64 24.41 39.32 -31.82
N CYS A 65 24.95 40.32 -31.10
CA CYS A 65 25.05 40.29 -29.64
C CYS A 65 23.65 40.43 -29.03
N GLU A 66 23.24 39.49 -28.18
CA GLU A 66 21.94 39.53 -27.50
C GLU A 66 22.09 39.96 -26.03
N ARG A 67 21.25 40.89 -25.57
CA ARG A 67 21.07 41.16 -24.13
C ARG A 67 20.11 40.14 -23.54
N LYS A 68 20.52 39.47 -22.47
CA LYS A 68 19.69 38.51 -21.74
C LYS A 68 19.87 38.70 -20.24
N THR A 69 18.79 38.54 -19.49
CA THR A 69 18.84 38.34 -18.05
C THR A 69 19.10 36.86 -17.78
N ILE A 70 20.20 36.55 -17.09
CA ILE A 70 20.61 35.18 -16.81
C ILE A 70 21.03 35.04 -15.34
N THR A 71 21.11 33.81 -14.86
CA THR A 71 21.75 33.51 -13.58
C THR A 71 23.13 32.91 -13.81
N ILE A 72 24.12 33.46 -13.11
CA ILE A 72 25.52 33.08 -13.22
C ILE A 72 25.92 32.42 -11.90
N LEU A 73 26.53 31.25 -11.99
CA LEU A 73 27.05 30.47 -10.86
C LEU A 73 28.56 30.33 -11.00
N PHE A 74 29.29 30.72 -9.95
CA PHE A 74 30.69 30.39 -9.77
C PHE A 74 30.82 29.39 -8.62
N ALA A 75 31.61 28.34 -8.81
CA ALA A 75 31.94 27.40 -7.76
C ALA A 75 33.43 27.09 -7.78
N ASP A 76 34.08 27.09 -6.61
CA ASP A 76 35.49 26.75 -6.45
C ASP A 76 35.71 25.77 -5.30
N ILE A 77 36.88 25.14 -5.26
CA ILE A 77 37.31 24.28 -4.14
C ILE A 77 38.01 25.13 -3.09
N ALA A 78 37.44 25.18 -1.88
CA ALA A 78 37.96 25.98 -0.79
C ALA A 78 39.35 25.48 -0.37
N GLY A 79 40.35 26.36 -0.40
CA GLY A 79 41.73 26.02 0.00
C GLY A 79 42.49 25.14 -1.00
N SER A 80 42.04 25.06 -2.26
CA SER A 80 42.68 24.33 -3.36
C SER A 80 44.20 24.56 -3.44
N THR A 81 44.64 25.82 -3.33
CA THR A 81 46.05 26.22 -3.43
C THR A 81 46.90 25.61 -2.32
N ALA A 82 46.36 25.49 -1.10
CA ALA A 82 47.04 24.84 0.01
C ALA A 82 47.06 23.31 -0.13
N MET A 83 46.03 22.71 -0.74
CA MET A 83 45.97 21.26 -0.99
C MET A 83 46.97 20.78 -2.04
N ILE A 84 47.35 21.65 -2.98
CA ILE A 84 48.23 21.31 -4.12
C ILE A 84 49.63 21.94 -4.04
N HIS A 85 49.92 22.75 -3.02
CA HIS A 85 51.17 23.53 -2.88
C HIS A 85 52.45 22.67 -2.99
N ASP A 86 52.43 21.47 -2.40
CA ASP A 86 53.59 20.55 -2.37
C ASP A 86 53.40 19.32 -3.29
N LYS A 87 52.45 19.37 -4.23
CA LYS A 87 52.09 18.24 -5.10
C LYS A 87 52.49 18.49 -6.55
N ASP A 88 52.89 17.43 -7.24
CA ASP A 88 53.11 17.46 -8.67
C ASP A 88 51.79 17.79 -9.42
N PRO A 89 51.82 18.55 -10.54
CA PRO A 89 50.63 18.89 -11.31
C PRO A 89 49.74 17.70 -11.71
N GLU A 90 50.32 16.52 -11.97
CA GLU A 90 49.53 15.31 -12.26
C GLU A 90 48.80 14.79 -11.02
N GLU A 91 49.42 14.88 -9.84
CA GLU A 91 48.83 14.46 -8.58
C GLU A 91 47.74 15.46 -8.12
N ALA A 92 47.97 16.76 -8.32
CA ALA A 92 46.98 17.81 -8.12
C ALA A 92 45.75 17.59 -9.01
N ASN A 93 45.96 17.31 -10.31
CA ASN A 93 44.86 17.06 -11.24
C ASN A 93 44.08 15.78 -10.88
N ARG A 94 44.74 14.74 -10.36
CA ARG A 94 44.10 13.49 -9.90
C ARG A 94 43.15 13.72 -8.72
N ILE A 95 43.41 14.74 -7.90
CA ILE A 95 42.58 15.13 -6.75
C ILE A 95 41.43 16.06 -7.18
N LEU A 96 41.71 17.04 -8.05
CA LEU A 96 40.72 18.05 -8.44
C LEU A 96 39.73 17.56 -9.51
N SER A 97 40.18 16.74 -10.48
CA SER A 97 39.36 16.27 -11.61
C SER A 97 38.04 15.58 -11.20
N PRO A 98 38.00 14.66 -10.21
CA PRO A 98 36.75 14.04 -9.78
C PRO A 98 35.73 15.05 -9.22
N VAL A 99 36.20 16.03 -8.44
CA VAL A 99 35.36 17.06 -7.82
C VAL A 99 34.80 17.99 -8.87
N ILE A 100 35.63 18.43 -9.82
CA ILE A 100 35.19 19.27 -10.95
C ILE A 100 34.15 18.52 -11.81
N LYS A 101 34.35 17.22 -12.03
CA LYS A 101 33.36 16.39 -12.74
C LYS A 101 32.01 16.37 -12.03
N LEU A 102 31.99 16.19 -10.70
CA LEU A 102 30.75 16.25 -9.89
C LEU A 102 30.08 17.63 -9.98
N MET A 103 30.87 18.71 -9.98
CA MET A 103 30.34 20.07 -10.16
C MET A 103 29.69 20.23 -11.55
N ILE A 104 30.35 19.78 -12.62
CA ILE A 104 29.82 19.84 -13.98
C ILE A 104 28.52 19.01 -14.11
N GLU A 105 28.51 17.79 -13.57
CA GLU A 105 27.32 16.92 -13.58
C GLU A 105 26.12 17.58 -12.86
N ALA A 106 26.36 18.24 -11.72
CA ALA A 106 25.33 18.98 -11.00
C ALA A 106 24.78 20.19 -11.77
N VAL A 107 25.61 20.88 -12.59
CA VAL A 107 25.12 21.94 -13.50
C VAL A 107 24.21 21.36 -14.56
N HIS A 108 24.63 20.27 -15.19
CA HIS A 108 23.87 19.67 -16.29
C HIS A 108 22.57 19.01 -15.84
N CYS A 109 22.49 18.50 -14.61
CA CYS A 109 21.25 17.99 -14.02
C CYS A 109 20.09 18.99 -14.01
N TYR A 110 20.40 20.29 -13.92
CA TYR A 110 19.42 21.38 -13.84
C TYR A 110 19.48 22.29 -15.07
N GLU A 111 19.77 21.72 -16.23
CA GLU A 111 19.72 22.41 -17.53
C GLU A 111 20.70 23.61 -17.63
N GLY A 112 21.72 23.67 -16.78
CA GLY A 112 22.75 24.70 -16.82
C GLY A 112 23.85 24.43 -17.85
N PHE A 113 24.49 25.52 -18.30
CA PHE A 113 25.60 25.51 -19.25
C PHE A 113 26.92 25.89 -18.57
N VAL A 114 27.91 25.00 -18.56
CA VAL A 114 29.26 25.32 -18.05
C VAL A 114 30.02 26.11 -19.11
N ALA A 115 30.19 27.41 -18.87
CA ALA A 115 30.82 28.31 -19.82
C ALA A 115 32.35 28.25 -19.76
N LYS A 116 32.96 28.12 -18.57
CA LYS A 116 34.42 28.01 -18.39
C LYS A 116 34.77 27.09 -17.22
N SER A 117 35.84 26.31 -17.37
CA SER A 117 36.53 25.63 -16.27
C SER A 117 37.75 26.48 -15.86
N LEU A 118 37.88 26.78 -14.58
CA LEU A 118 38.85 27.75 -14.03
C LEU A 118 40.05 27.06 -13.36
N GLY A 119 40.23 25.75 -13.55
CA GLY A 119 41.30 24.96 -12.96
C GLY A 119 40.86 24.21 -11.71
N ASP A 120 40.46 24.92 -10.66
CA ASP A 120 39.94 24.39 -9.39
C ASP A 120 38.45 24.71 -9.15
N GLY A 121 37.80 25.30 -10.16
CA GLY A 121 36.40 25.72 -10.11
C GLY A 121 35.76 25.81 -11.49
N ILE A 122 34.47 26.17 -11.52
CA ILE A 122 33.67 26.29 -12.73
C ILE A 122 32.86 27.59 -12.75
N MET A 123 32.58 28.07 -13.96
CA MET A 123 31.62 29.13 -14.23
C MET A 123 30.48 28.55 -15.07
N ALA A 124 29.25 28.63 -14.56
CA ALA A 124 28.04 28.13 -15.21
C ALA A 124 27.00 29.24 -15.41
N LEU A 125 26.23 29.11 -16.48
CA LEU A 125 25.18 30.02 -16.91
C LEU A 125 23.85 29.27 -16.97
N PHE A 126 22.78 29.90 -16.48
CA PHE A 126 21.42 29.40 -16.53
C PHE A 126 20.55 30.44 -17.23
N GLY A 127 19.74 30.01 -18.20
CA GLY A 127 18.96 30.91 -19.07
C GLY A 127 19.69 31.38 -20.34
N ALA A 128 20.89 30.85 -20.62
CA ALA A 128 21.58 30.98 -21.90
C ALA A 128 22.49 29.76 -22.18
N PRO A 129 22.68 29.36 -23.46
CA PRO A 129 22.13 29.95 -24.69
C PRO A 129 20.62 29.68 -24.88
N ILE A 130 20.08 28.67 -24.20
CA ILE A 130 18.66 28.34 -24.15
C ILE A 130 18.00 29.18 -23.05
N ALA A 131 16.89 29.84 -23.38
CA ALA A 131 16.12 30.60 -22.38
C ALA A 131 15.43 29.64 -21.40
N LEU A 132 15.61 29.90 -20.11
CA LEU A 132 14.92 29.18 -19.03
C LEU A 132 14.19 30.21 -18.19
N GLU A 133 12.89 30.05 -17.98
CA GLU A 133 12.10 30.98 -17.14
C GLU A 133 12.48 30.87 -15.65
N ASN A 134 12.90 29.69 -15.20
CA ASN A 134 13.29 29.38 -13.82
C ASN A 134 14.82 29.33 -13.62
N HIS A 135 15.56 30.15 -14.38
CA HIS A 135 17.02 30.15 -14.41
C HIS A 135 17.68 30.37 -13.03
N ALA A 136 17.07 31.19 -12.16
CA ALA A 136 17.54 31.41 -10.79
C ALA A 136 17.39 30.16 -9.90
N GLN A 137 16.24 29.50 -9.96
CA GLN A 137 15.99 28.30 -9.18
C GLN A 137 16.88 27.13 -9.64
N CYS A 138 17.02 26.92 -10.95
CA CYS A 138 17.90 25.89 -11.50
C CYS A 138 19.36 26.05 -11.03
N ALA A 139 19.86 27.29 -10.98
CA ALA A 139 21.20 27.57 -10.47
C ALA A 139 21.36 27.21 -8.98
N LEU A 140 20.37 27.54 -8.15
CA LEU A 140 20.39 27.24 -6.71
C LEU A 140 20.28 25.74 -6.43
N TYR A 141 19.40 25.03 -7.13
CA TYR A 141 19.31 23.57 -7.03
C TYR A 141 20.59 22.88 -7.51
N SER A 142 21.21 23.39 -8.57
CA SER A 142 22.52 22.93 -9.01
C SER A 142 23.58 23.09 -7.92
N ALA A 143 23.66 24.26 -7.27
CA ALA A 143 24.59 24.50 -6.17
C ALA A 143 24.36 23.58 -4.95
N LEU A 144 23.10 23.34 -4.58
CA LEU A 144 22.76 22.39 -3.52
C LEU A 144 23.14 20.96 -3.89
N GLN A 145 22.95 20.57 -5.14
CA GLN A 145 23.34 19.26 -5.65
C GLN A 145 24.88 19.10 -5.69
N MET A 146 25.63 20.14 -6.05
CA MET A 146 27.09 20.15 -5.95
C MET A 146 27.53 19.85 -4.52
N ARG A 147 26.96 20.59 -3.55
CA ARG A 147 27.27 20.41 -2.12
C ARG A 147 26.95 18.98 -1.65
N ARG A 148 25.80 18.42 -2.06
CA ARG A 148 25.39 17.05 -1.73
C ARG A 148 26.31 16.00 -2.34
N ALA A 149 26.64 16.12 -3.63
CA ALA A 149 27.50 15.19 -4.35
C ALA A 149 28.92 15.14 -3.75
N ILE A 150 29.44 16.31 -3.33
CA ILE A 150 30.76 16.41 -2.71
C ILE A 150 30.76 15.84 -1.29
N ASN A 151 29.71 16.03 -0.50
CA ASN A 151 29.58 15.37 0.80
C ASN A 151 29.58 13.84 0.65
N LEU A 152 28.82 13.30 -0.31
CA LEU A 152 28.81 11.85 -0.58
C LEU A 152 30.17 11.33 -1.05
N HIS A 153 30.90 12.13 -1.85
CA HIS A 153 32.25 11.81 -2.26
C HIS A 153 33.22 11.79 -1.07
N ASN A 154 33.09 12.75 -0.14
CA ASN A 154 33.88 12.77 1.09
C ASN A 154 33.63 11.53 1.94
N ASP A 155 32.37 11.11 2.13
CA ASP A 155 32.02 9.89 2.89
C ASP A 155 32.68 8.62 2.30
N GLN A 156 32.82 8.55 0.98
CA GLN A 156 33.48 7.44 0.28
C GLN A 156 35.01 7.48 0.40
N VAL A 157 35.59 8.69 0.41
CA VAL A 157 37.04 8.92 0.46
C VAL A 157 37.58 8.93 1.90
N GLU A 158 36.74 9.18 2.91
CA GLU A 158 37.11 9.13 4.33
C GLU A 158 37.53 7.72 4.76
N ALA A 159 37.00 6.67 4.11
CA ALA A 159 37.45 5.28 4.23
C ALA A 159 38.92 5.07 3.77
N GLU A 160 39.49 6.03 3.03
CA GLU A 160 40.86 6.03 2.50
C GLU A 160 41.79 7.07 3.21
N HIS A 161 41.36 7.67 4.33
CA HIS A 161 42.12 8.63 5.15
C HIS A 161 42.60 9.92 4.43
N ARG A 162 41.72 10.63 3.71
CA ARG A 162 42.03 11.98 3.17
C ARG A 162 41.19 13.09 3.82
N LEU A 163 41.69 14.32 3.79
CA LEU A 163 41.00 15.52 4.29
C LEU A 163 39.69 15.77 3.51
N PRO A 164 38.61 16.25 4.17
CA PRO A 164 37.34 16.52 3.51
C PRO A 164 37.45 17.70 2.54
N ILE A 165 36.94 17.53 1.33
CA ILE A 165 36.91 18.58 0.30
C ILE A 165 35.69 19.47 0.52
N GLN A 166 35.90 20.78 0.53
CA GLN A 166 34.84 21.77 0.67
C GLN A 166 34.79 22.66 -0.58
N ILE A 167 33.60 23.12 -0.95
CA ILE A 167 33.41 24.07 -2.06
C ILE A 167 32.76 25.35 -1.57
N ARG A 168 32.95 26.43 -2.32
CA ARG A 168 32.23 27.69 -2.15
C ARG A 168 31.47 27.98 -3.43
N VAL A 169 30.26 28.52 -3.30
CA VAL A 169 29.42 28.85 -4.45
C VAL A 169 28.87 30.26 -4.34
N GLY A 170 28.98 31.02 -5.42
CA GLY A 170 28.44 32.37 -5.55
C GLY A 170 27.51 32.47 -6.74
N ILE A 171 26.31 33.02 -6.52
CA ILE A 171 25.28 33.12 -7.55
C ILE A 171 24.73 34.54 -7.63
N HIS A 172 24.59 35.04 -8.84
CA HIS A 172 23.95 36.33 -9.10
C HIS A 172 23.12 36.29 -10.38
N THR A 173 22.00 37.02 -10.36
CA THR A 173 21.09 37.17 -11.49
C THR A 173 21.13 38.61 -11.98
N GLY A 174 21.37 38.79 -13.27
CA GLY A 174 21.44 40.12 -13.86
C GLY A 174 21.56 40.09 -15.39
N GLU A 175 21.55 41.26 -16.00
CA GLU A 175 21.70 41.40 -17.45
C GLU A 175 23.15 41.15 -17.87
N VAL A 176 23.33 40.42 -18.98
CA VAL A 176 24.61 40.27 -19.68
C VAL A 176 24.40 40.43 -21.18
N VAL A 177 25.48 40.78 -21.87
CA VAL A 177 25.55 40.73 -23.34
C VAL A 177 26.27 39.46 -23.74
N MET A 178 25.59 38.58 -24.48
CA MET A 178 26.19 37.36 -25.01
C MET A 178 26.92 37.67 -26.31
N ARG A 179 28.24 37.47 -26.36
CA ARG A 179 29.05 37.64 -27.57
C ARG A 179 29.45 36.30 -28.16
N PRO A 180 29.10 35.98 -29.41
CA PRO A 180 29.66 34.82 -30.09
C PRO A 180 31.13 35.10 -30.46
N VAL A 181 32.06 34.34 -29.89
CA VAL A 181 33.50 34.35 -30.20
C VAL A 181 33.80 33.10 -31.03
N ARG A 182 34.29 33.28 -32.26
CA ARG A 182 34.74 32.16 -33.10
C ARG A 182 36.18 31.81 -32.76
N ASN A 183 36.42 30.58 -32.32
CA ASN A 183 37.77 30.03 -32.16
C ASN A 183 38.27 29.46 -33.49
N ASP A 184 39.60 29.33 -33.64
CA ASP A 184 40.30 28.82 -34.84
C ASP A 184 39.82 27.43 -35.33
N ASN A 185 39.08 26.69 -34.51
CA ASN A 185 38.47 25.39 -34.83
C ASN A 185 37.01 25.50 -35.33
N LEU A 186 36.57 26.65 -35.86
CA LEU A 186 35.19 26.90 -36.33
C LEU A 186 34.11 26.74 -35.24
N ARG A 187 34.48 26.79 -33.94
CA ARG A 187 33.53 26.73 -32.82
C ARG A 187 33.13 28.15 -32.41
N VAL A 188 31.83 28.38 -32.22
CA VAL A 188 31.30 29.61 -31.60
C VAL A 188 31.17 29.37 -30.10
N ASP A 189 32.07 29.97 -29.32
CA ASP A 189 31.96 30.06 -27.86
C ASP A 189 31.18 31.33 -27.51
N TYR A 190 30.22 31.25 -26.59
CA TYR A 190 29.51 32.44 -26.12
C TYR A 190 30.20 33.00 -24.89
N ASP A 191 30.82 34.17 -25.02
CA ASP A 191 31.43 34.87 -23.90
C ASP A 191 30.42 35.88 -23.33
N PRO A 192 29.86 35.64 -22.13
CA PRO A 192 29.02 36.64 -21.48
C PRO A 192 29.91 37.83 -21.10
N VAL A 193 29.43 39.05 -21.33
CA VAL A 193 30.09 40.28 -20.89
C VAL A 193 29.09 41.13 -20.12
N GLY A 194 29.44 41.49 -18.88
CA GLY A 194 28.59 42.33 -18.03
C GLY A 194 29.07 42.37 -16.58
N GLN A 195 28.67 43.43 -15.87
CA GLN A 195 28.97 43.61 -14.46
C GLN A 195 28.49 42.42 -13.60
N SER A 196 27.37 41.81 -13.99
CA SER A 196 26.74 40.64 -13.34
C SER A 196 27.69 39.45 -13.13
N ILE A 197 28.64 39.23 -14.06
CA ILE A 197 29.63 38.14 -13.95
C ILE A 197 30.58 38.39 -12.78
N HIS A 198 31.04 39.63 -12.65
CA HIS A 198 31.93 40.01 -11.55
C HIS A 198 31.23 39.93 -10.21
N ILE A 199 29.94 40.25 -10.14
CA ILE A 199 29.15 40.13 -8.90
C ILE A 199 29.07 38.67 -8.46
N ALA A 200 28.72 37.73 -9.36
CA ALA A 200 28.65 36.30 -9.05
C ALA A 200 29.99 35.74 -8.54
N ALA A 201 31.10 36.08 -9.22
CA ALA A 201 32.44 35.67 -8.79
C ALA A 201 32.83 36.24 -7.42
N ARG A 202 32.36 37.45 -7.08
CA ARG A 202 32.61 38.03 -5.74
C ARG A 202 31.78 37.37 -4.65
N MET A 203 30.56 36.91 -4.96
CA MET A 203 29.75 36.15 -4.00
C MET A 203 30.43 34.83 -3.65
N GLU A 204 31.09 34.16 -4.61
CA GLU A 204 31.86 32.95 -4.37
C GLU A 204 33.07 33.24 -3.49
N ALA A 205 33.84 34.28 -3.83
CA ALA A 205 35.06 34.62 -3.10
C ALA A 205 34.84 34.99 -1.62
N ILE A 206 33.66 35.54 -1.27
CA ILE A 206 33.31 35.89 0.12
C ILE A 206 32.52 34.78 0.85
N ALA A 207 32.13 33.71 0.15
CA ALA A 207 31.37 32.62 0.73
C ALA A 207 32.24 31.82 1.72
N PRO A 208 31.75 31.56 2.95
CA PRO A 208 32.37 30.57 3.84
C PRO A 208 32.49 29.19 3.16
N PRO A 209 33.49 28.36 3.53
CA PRO A 209 33.57 26.98 3.04
C PRO A 209 32.26 26.21 3.27
N SER A 210 31.83 25.45 2.26
CA SER A 210 30.57 24.70 2.23
C SER A 210 29.27 25.53 2.22
N SER A 211 29.37 26.85 1.97
CA SER A 211 28.21 27.74 1.85
C SER A 211 27.94 28.16 0.40
N ILE A 212 26.70 28.61 0.17
CA ILE A 212 26.22 29.11 -1.12
C ILE A 212 25.67 30.50 -0.86
N LEU A 213 26.25 31.53 -1.48
CA LEU A 213 25.84 32.91 -1.31
C LEU A 213 25.16 33.47 -2.56
N VAL A 214 24.09 34.23 -2.34
CA VAL A 214 23.35 34.92 -3.39
C VAL A 214 23.11 36.38 -3.07
N THR A 215 22.94 37.18 -4.12
CA THR A 215 22.48 38.57 -4.02
C THR A 215 20.95 38.67 -3.94
N GLU A 216 20.43 39.82 -3.50
CA GLU A 216 19.00 40.17 -3.51
C GLU A 216 18.28 39.87 -4.84
N ALA A 217 18.87 40.18 -5.99
CA ALA A 217 18.25 39.91 -7.29
C ALA A 217 17.95 38.42 -7.55
N THR A 218 18.82 37.53 -7.06
CA THR A 218 18.59 36.07 -7.14
C THR A 218 17.62 35.62 -6.05
N PHE A 219 17.73 36.18 -4.85
CA PHE A 219 16.80 35.93 -3.76
C PHE A 219 15.36 36.27 -4.15
N ASP A 220 15.10 37.44 -4.74
CA ASP A 220 13.74 37.85 -5.12
C ASP A 220 13.07 36.94 -6.14
N LEU A 221 13.87 36.34 -7.03
CA LEU A 221 13.39 35.40 -8.05
C LEU A 221 13.24 33.97 -7.52
N SER A 222 13.73 33.68 -6.30
CA SER A 222 13.77 32.33 -5.73
C SER A 222 13.22 32.24 -4.30
N LYS A 223 12.77 33.36 -3.72
CA LYS A 223 12.16 33.42 -2.39
C LYS A 223 10.93 32.52 -2.35
N GLY A 224 10.84 31.68 -1.32
CA GLY A 224 9.79 30.66 -1.23
C GLY A 224 10.12 29.33 -1.91
N TYR A 225 11.19 29.21 -2.70
CA TYR A 225 11.69 27.89 -3.16
C TYR A 225 12.82 27.34 -2.30
N PHE A 226 13.51 28.21 -1.56
CA PHE A 226 14.68 27.86 -0.74
C PHE A 226 14.61 28.55 0.62
N GLU A 227 15.25 27.93 1.61
CA GLU A 227 15.50 28.56 2.90
C GLU A 227 16.75 29.44 2.81
N PHE A 228 16.59 30.71 3.17
CA PHE A 228 17.66 31.70 3.15
C PHE A 228 17.93 32.23 4.55
N LYS A 229 19.21 32.48 4.83
CA LYS A 229 19.66 33.24 5.99
C LYS A 229 20.23 34.58 5.50
N GLY A 230 19.60 35.68 5.90
CA GLY A 230 20.10 37.02 5.59
C GLY A 230 21.43 37.28 6.29
N LEU A 231 22.45 37.70 5.53
CA LEU A 231 23.74 38.13 6.04
C LEU A 231 23.87 39.67 6.11
N GLY A 232 22.85 40.39 5.66
CA GLY A 232 22.80 41.86 5.64
C GLY A 232 23.52 42.47 4.44
N ASP A 233 23.73 43.79 4.51
CA ASP A 233 24.40 44.55 3.46
C ASP A 233 25.92 44.37 3.55
N VAL A 234 26.50 43.67 2.57
CA VAL A 234 27.93 43.37 2.51
C VAL A 234 28.62 44.31 1.52
N PRO A 235 29.68 45.04 1.92
CA PRO A 235 30.46 45.86 1.00
C PRO A 235 31.30 44.97 0.07
N VAL A 236 31.01 45.01 -1.24
CA VAL A 236 31.72 44.22 -2.25
C VAL A 236 32.72 45.10 -2.99
N LYS A 237 33.98 44.66 -3.04
CA LYS A 237 35.08 45.40 -3.69
C LYS A 237 34.76 45.69 -5.16
N GLY A 238 34.70 46.98 -5.51
CA GLY A 238 34.44 47.46 -6.88
C GLY A 238 32.97 47.75 -7.19
N ILE A 239 32.08 47.61 -6.20
CA ILE A 239 30.66 47.99 -6.29
C ILE A 239 30.44 49.17 -5.34
N PRO A 240 29.85 50.28 -5.81
CA PRO A 240 29.75 51.51 -5.01
C PRO A 240 28.78 51.40 -3.82
N ASN A 241 27.77 50.54 -3.91
CA ASN A 241 26.79 50.30 -2.85
C ASN A 241 26.99 48.91 -2.25
N ALA A 242 26.78 48.77 -0.93
CA ALA A 242 26.70 47.47 -0.30
C ALA A 242 25.52 46.67 -0.88
N LEU A 243 25.69 45.36 -1.04
CA LEU A 243 24.66 44.48 -1.58
C LEU A 243 24.09 43.64 -0.45
N ALA A 244 22.76 43.48 -0.41
CA ALA A 244 22.14 42.51 0.48
C ALA A 244 22.50 41.09 0.02
N VAL A 245 23.13 40.34 0.92
CA VAL A 245 23.62 38.97 0.68
C VAL A 245 22.82 37.97 1.53
N TYR A 246 22.51 36.84 0.93
CA TYR A 246 21.77 35.75 1.54
C TYR A 246 22.54 34.44 1.41
N GLU A 247 22.62 33.67 2.48
CA GLU A 247 23.13 32.30 2.47
C GLU A 247 21.99 31.32 2.19
N VAL A 248 22.19 30.39 1.27
CA VAL A 248 21.21 29.34 0.94
C VAL A 248 21.43 28.13 1.84
N LEU A 249 20.47 27.84 2.70
CA LEU A 249 20.55 26.73 3.65
C LEU A 249 20.12 25.41 3.01
N GLY A 250 19.06 25.43 2.20
CA GLY A 250 18.49 24.23 1.59
C GLY A 250 17.24 24.52 0.77
N PRO A 251 16.62 23.48 0.18
CA PRO A 251 15.32 23.62 -0.46
C PRO A 251 14.24 23.98 0.56
N GLY A 252 13.29 24.82 0.17
CA GLY A 252 12.16 25.25 1.00
C GLY A 252 11.02 24.22 1.02
N SER A 253 9.98 24.51 1.81
CA SER A 253 8.85 23.60 2.10
C SER A 253 7.75 23.53 1.03
N PHE A 254 7.90 24.16 -0.14
CA PHE A 254 6.78 24.36 -1.08
C PHE A 254 6.85 23.39 -2.27
N ARG A 255 5.73 22.71 -2.56
CA ARG A 255 5.62 21.71 -3.66
C ARG A 255 4.30 21.75 -4.45
N THR A 256 3.35 22.67 -4.21
CA THR A 256 2.06 22.57 -4.92
C THR A 256 1.98 23.38 -6.22
N ARG A 257 1.11 22.88 -7.11
CA ARG A 257 0.81 23.39 -8.45
C ARG A 257 0.47 24.89 -8.54
N LEU A 258 -0.28 25.43 -7.56
CA LEU A 258 -0.60 26.86 -7.53
C LEU A 258 0.51 27.72 -6.92
N GLN A 259 1.36 27.15 -6.06
CA GLN A 259 2.52 27.85 -5.48
C GLN A 259 3.63 28.08 -6.52
N VAL A 260 3.76 27.16 -7.48
CA VAL A 260 4.62 27.34 -8.67
C VAL A 260 4.04 28.42 -9.60
N ALA A 261 2.72 28.46 -9.79
CA ALA A 261 2.05 29.47 -10.60
C ALA A 261 2.10 30.90 -9.99
N LYS A 262 2.17 31.03 -8.65
CA LYS A 262 2.30 32.31 -7.91
C LYS A 262 3.48 33.16 -8.38
N HIS A 263 4.60 32.53 -8.73
CA HIS A 263 5.81 33.25 -9.16
C HIS A 263 5.76 33.81 -10.58
N ARG A 264 4.78 33.41 -11.40
CA ARG A 264 4.60 33.93 -12.78
C ARG A 264 3.55 35.04 -12.88
N GLY A 265 2.98 35.47 -11.74
CA GLY A 265 1.86 36.41 -11.72
C GLY A 265 0.53 35.68 -11.88
N LEU A 266 0.07 35.04 -10.80
CA LEU A 266 -1.31 34.56 -10.75
C LEU A 266 -2.27 35.71 -11.06
N VAL A 267 -3.28 35.44 -11.88
CA VAL A 267 -4.43 36.33 -12.03
C VAL A 267 -4.97 36.65 -10.63
N PRO A 268 -5.32 37.91 -10.32
CA PRO A 268 -5.80 38.31 -9.01
C PRO A 268 -6.93 37.42 -8.54
N PHE A 269 -6.97 37.19 -7.24
CA PHE A 269 -8.10 36.52 -6.64
C PHE A 269 -9.32 37.46 -6.71
N VAL A 270 -10.23 37.19 -7.65
CA VAL A 270 -11.42 38.00 -7.89
C VAL A 270 -12.62 37.35 -7.20
N GLY A 271 -13.36 38.15 -6.43
CA GLY A 271 -14.59 37.72 -5.78
C GLY A 271 -14.32 36.78 -4.59
N ARG A 272 -15.31 35.93 -4.29
CA ARG A 272 -15.23 34.87 -3.26
C ARG A 272 -14.98 35.32 -1.81
N THR A 273 -15.31 36.57 -1.50
CA THR A 273 -15.11 37.13 -0.15
C THR A 273 -15.93 36.38 0.90
N LEU A 274 -17.20 36.07 0.60
CA LEU A 274 -18.07 35.32 1.51
C LEU A 274 -17.55 33.90 1.74
N GLU A 275 -17.11 33.24 0.68
CA GLU A 275 -16.54 31.90 0.75
C GLU A 275 -15.25 31.85 1.56
N MET A 276 -14.39 32.88 1.44
CA MET A 276 -13.19 33.03 2.26
C MET A 276 -13.54 33.31 3.73
N GLU A 277 -14.49 34.20 4.00
CA GLU A 277 -14.96 34.51 5.36
C GLU A 277 -15.47 33.24 6.08
N ILE A 278 -16.17 32.35 5.38
CA ILE A 278 -16.64 31.07 5.94
C ILE A 278 -15.45 30.17 6.34
N LEU A 279 -14.42 30.09 5.49
CA LEU A 279 -13.21 29.30 5.78
C LEU A 279 -12.41 29.91 6.95
N GLU A 280 -12.28 31.22 7.00
CA GLU A 280 -11.62 31.94 8.11
C GLU A 280 -12.37 31.74 9.44
N GLN A 281 -13.70 31.79 9.41
CA GLN A 281 -14.52 31.51 10.60
C GLN A 281 -14.37 30.06 11.07
N ALA A 282 -14.32 29.10 10.15
CA ALA A 282 -14.06 27.70 10.49
C ALA A 282 -12.65 27.53 11.10
N LEU A 283 -11.64 28.22 10.57
CA LEU A 283 -10.29 28.23 11.14
C LEU A 283 -10.26 28.84 12.54
N ALA A 284 -11.00 29.93 12.77
CA ALA A 284 -11.10 30.57 14.08
C ALA A 284 -11.76 29.65 15.13
N ARG A 285 -12.84 28.94 14.76
CA ARG A 285 -13.48 27.93 15.63
C ARG A 285 -12.55 26.75 15.90
N SER A 286 -11.79 26.32 14.90
CA SER A 286 -10.76 25.30 15.06
C SER A 286 -9.68 25.69 16.06
N LYS A 287 -9.17 26.92 15.97
CA LYS A 287 -8.23 27.49 16.95
C LYS A 287 -8.80 27.54 18.37
N ALA A 288 -10.11 27.71 18.50
CA ALA A 288 -10.81 27.74 19.79
C ALA A 288 -11.03 26.35 20.43
N GLY A 289 -10.63 25.25 19.78
CA GLY A 289 -10.73 23.90 20.34
C GLY A 289 -11.81 23.00 19.72
N HIS A 290 -12.42 23.40 18.61
CA HIS A 290 -13.49 22.62 17.98
C HIS A 290 -13.07 22.06 16.63
N ALA A 291 -13.25 20.77 16.39
CA ALA A 291 -13.01 20.26 15.05
C ALA A 291 -14.08 20.75 14.07
N GLU A 292 -13.62 21.27 12.94
CA GLU A 292 -14.44 21.83 11.88
C GLU A 292 -14.15 21.10 10.57
N ILE A 293 -15.20 20.86 9.78
CA ILE A 293 -15.10 20.22 8.47
C ILE A 293 -15.76 21.14 7.45
N VAL A 294 -15.01 21.52 6.42
CA VAL A 294 -15.53 22.35 5.32
C VAL A 294 -15.36 21.61 4.00
N ALA A 295 -16.47 21.40 3.28
CA ALA A 295 -16.48 20.78 1.97
C ALA A 295 -16.70 21.82 0.88
N VAL A 296 -15.71 22.05 0.01
CA VAL A 296 -15.80 22.95 -1.13
C VAL A 296 -16.26 22.19 -2.37
N VAL A 297 -17.48 22.47 -2.82
CA VAL A 297 -18.15 21.72 -3.88
C VAL A 297 -18.36 22.61 -5.09
N GLY A 298 -18.10 22.10 -6.30
CA GLY A 298 -18.41 22.85 -7.52
C GLY A 298 -17.91 22.20 -8.80
N GLU A 299 -18.29 22.78 -9.93
CA GLU A 299 -17.92 22.30 -11.27
C GLU A 299 -16.41 22.43 -11.55
N ALA A 300 -15.94 21.74 -12.59
CA ALA A 300 -14.56 21.85 -13.03
C ALA A 300 -14.24 23.28 -13.53
N GLY A 301 -13.10 23.84 -13.10
CA GLY A 301 -12.65 25.18 -13.51
C GLY A 301 -13.26 26.36 -12.74
N VAL A 302 -14.20 26.13 -11.82
CA VAL A 302 -14.89 27.20 -11.06
C VAL A 302 -14.00 27.94 -10.03
N GLY A 303 -12.81 27.40 -9.75
CA GLY A 303 -11.84 28.01 -8.82
C GLY A 303 -11.67 27.31 -7.47
N LYS A 304 -12.13 26.05 -7.30
CA LYS A 304 -11.96 25.27 -6.05
C LYS A 304 -10.52 25.26 -5.52
N SER A 305 -9.57 24.77 -6.32
CA SER A 305 -8.15 24.73 -5.93
C SER A 305 -7.55 26.12 -5.75
N ARG A 306 -8.07 27.15 -6.43
CA ARG A 306 -7.63 28.53 -6.20
C ARG A 306 -8.08 29.05 -4.83
N LEU A 307 -9.33 28.80 -4.44
CA LEU A 307 -9.84 29.17 -3.11
C LEU A 307 -9.05 28.47 -2.00
N LEU A 308 -8.83 27.15 -2.11
CA LEU A 308 -8.05 26.40 -1.12
C LEU A 308 -6.60 26.90 -1.03
N HIS A 309 -5.98 27.26 -2.16
CA HIS A 309 -4.65 27.84 -2.17
C HIS A 309 -4.61 29.19 -1.43
N GLU A 310 -5.51 30.12 -1.73
CA GLU A 310 -5.55 31.42 -1.01
C GLU A 310 -5.78 31.23 0.49
N PHE A 311 -6.68 30.30 0.85
CA PHE A 311 -6.93 29.95 2.25
C PHE A 311 -5.72 29.28 2.92
N ARG A 312 -5.00 28.42 2.20
CA ARG A 312 -3.77 27.80 2.67
C ARG A 312 -2.76 28.87 3.06
N GLU A 313 -2.47 29.82 2.16
CA GLU A 313 -1.49 30.88 2.41
C GLU A 313 -1.86 31.71 3.65
N LEU A 314 -3.14 32.06 3.80
CA LEU A 314 -3.64 32.73 5.01
C LEU A 314 -3.48 31.88 6.28
N SER A 315 -3.74 30.56 6.18
CA SER A 315 -3.72 29.68 7.35
C SER A 315 -2.30 29.33 7.81
N GLN A 316 -1.32 29.25 6.91
CA GLN A 316 0.07 28.88 7.20
C GLN A 316 0.76 29.74 8.26
N GLU A 317 0.37 31.01 8.41
CA GLU A 317 0.94 31.90 9.43
C GLU A 317 0.55 31.51 10.86
N SER A 318 -0.45 30.63 11.02
CA SER A 318 -1.15 30.44 12.29
C SER A 318 -1.51 29.00 12.64
N CYS A 319 -1.21 28.04 11.76
CA CYS A 319 -1.45 26.61 11.96
C CYS A 319 -0.49 25.75 11.15
N LEU A 320 -0.30 24.50 11.56
CA LEU A 320 0.33 23.49 10.71
C LEU A 320 -0.63 23.13 9.58
N VAL A 321 -0.23 23.37 8.32
CA VAL A 321 -1.02 22.98 7.16
C VAL A 321 -0.39 21.76 6.50
N LEU A 322 -1.18 20.70 6.32
CA LEU A 322 -0.78 19.50 5.58
C LEU A 322 -1.73 19.32 4.41
N GLU A 323 -1.20 19.09 3.21
CA GLU A 323 -1.96 19.11 1.98
C GLU A 323 -1.69 17.86 1.16
N THR A 324 -2.76 17.27 0.62
CA THR A 324 -2.66 16.14 -0.30
C THR A 324 -3.74 16.24 -1.37
N PHE A 325 -3.48 15.60 -2.51
CA PHE A 325 -4.38 15.61 -3.65
C PHE A 325 -4.61 14.18 -4.14
N SER A 326 -5.83 13.92 -4.58
CA SER A 326 -6.15 12.66 -5.25
C SER A 326 -5.94 12.79 -6.75
N MET A 327 -5.62 11.67 -7.40
CA MET A 327 -5.25 11.62 -8.81
C MET A 327 -6.19 10.68 -9.56
N PRO A 328 -6.53 10.92 -10.84
CA PRO A 328 -7.44 10.05 -11.59
C PRO A 328 -7.04 8.57 -11.58
N GLN A 329 -5.73 8.26 -11.59
CA GLN A 329 -5.23 6.89 -11.46
C GLN A 329 -5.14 6.39 -10.01
N GLY A 330 -5.20 7.30 -9.02
CA GLY A 330 -5.00 7.08 -7.58
C GLY A 330 -5.97 6.10 -6.92
N LYS A 331 -7.19 5.94 -7.44
CA LYS A 331 -8.17 4.95 -6.91
C LYS A 331 -7.65 3.52 -6.85
N ALA A 332 -6.68 3.18 -7.70
CA ALA A 332 -6.07 1.85 -7.73
C ALA A 332 -4.99 1.65 -6.63
N PHE A 333 -4.63 2.71 -5.90
CA PHE A 333 -3.52 2.75 -4.96
C PHE A 333 -4.05 2.96 -3.54
N ALA A 334 -4.02 1.92 -2.71
CA ALA A 334 -4.42 2.03 -1.31
C ALA A 334 -3.53 3.04 -0.56
N TYR A 335 -4.16 3.95 0.18
CA TYR A 335 -3.54 4.97 1.02
C TYR A 335 -2.71 6.02 0.29
N LEU A 336 -2.83 6.21 -1.03
CA LEU A 336 -1.89 7.07 -1.75
C LEU A 336 -1.86 8.52 -1.22
N PRO A 337 -2.99 9.24 -1.11
CA PRO A 337 -2.98 10.60 -0.57
C PRO A 337 -2.50 10.64 0.89
N LEU A 338 -2.86 9.61 1.67
CA LEU A 338 -2.42 9.51 3.06
C LEU A 338 -0.89 9.28 3.18
N LEU A 339 -0.30 8.48 2.30
CA LEU A 339 1.15 8.25 2.23
C LEU A 339 1.88 9.53 1.84
N GLU A 340 1.36 10.31 0.91
CA GLU A 340 1.92 11.61 0.52
C GLU A 340 1.87 12.60 1.69
N LEU A 341 0.73 12.71 2.36
CA LEU A 341 0.56 13.56 3.54
C LEU A 341 1.53 13.17 4.67
N LEU A 342 1.70 11.87 4.94
CA LEU A 342 2.65 11.39 5.95
C LEU A 342 4.10 11.64 5.53
N ARG A 343 4.44 11.47 4.25
CA ARG A 343 5.79 11.78 3.75
C ARG A 343 6.12 13.26 3.89
N GLU A 344 5.16 14.14 3.60
CA GLU A 344 5.31 15.58 3.82
C GLU A 344 5.53 15.88 5.32
N TYR A 345 4.66 15.35 6.19
CA TYR A 345 4.73 15.57 7.63
C TYR A 345 6.05 15.08 8.27
N PHE A 346 6.55 13.92 7.84
CA PHE A 346 7.82 13.35 8.31
C PHE A 346 9.06 13.81 7.52
N GLN A 347 8.88 14.65 6.50
CA GLN A 347 9.93 15.13 5.60
C GLN A 347 10.72 13.98 4.96
N ILE A 348 10.01 12.95 4.48
CA ILE A 348 10.58 11.78 3.80
C ILE A 348 10.80 12.10 2.33
N ALA A 349 12.04 11.93 1.86
CA ALA A 349 12.41 12.09 0.46
C ALA A 349 12.32 10.75 -0.29
N GLU A 350 12.14 10.79 -1.62
CA GLU A 350 12.13 9.58 -2.46
C GLU A 350 13.46 8.81 -2.48
N SER A 351 14.55 9.46 -2.07
CA SER A 351 15.87 8.82 -1.94
C SER A 351 16.09 8.14 -0.59
N ASP A 352 15.17 8.31 0.37
CA ASP A 352 15.35 7.79 1.72
C ASP A 352 15.19 6.26 1.74
N ASP A 353 16.15 5.57 2.34
CA ASP A 353 16.06 4.14 2.60
C ASP A 353 15.19 3.82 3.83
N SER A 354 14.89 2.54 4.06
CA SER A 354 14.06 2.11 5.20
C SER A 354 14.61 2.54 6.55
N ARG A 355 15.93 2.68 6.70
CA ARG A 355 16.57 3.11 7.96
C ARG A 355 16.37 4.60 8.17
N GLN A 356 16.60 5.41 7.15
CA GLN A 356 16.39 6.86 7.20
C GLN A 356 14.93 7.20 7.48
N ILE A 357 13.99 6.47 6.86
CA ILE A 357 12.55 6.59 7.16
C ILE A 357 12.28 6.28 8.65
N CYS A 358 12.83 5.19 9.15
CA CYS A 358 12.68 4.80 10.56
C CYS A 358 13.19 5.87 11.52
N GLU A 359 14.37 6.42 11.27
CA GLU A 359 14.99 7.47 12.09
C GLU A 359 14.17 8.76 12.07
N LYS A 360 13.67 9.20 10.90
CA LYS A 360 12.84 10.41 10.77
C LYS A 360 11.50 10.29 11.50
N VAL A 361 10.79 9.18 11.28
CA VAL A 361 9.50 8.90 11.94
C VAL A 361 9.68 8.81 13.45
N THR A 362 10.63 8.01 13.92
CA THR A 362 10.89 7.82 15.35
C THR A 362 11.23 9.14 16.03
N ARG A 363 12.14 9.94 15.44
CA ARG A 363 12.54 11.23 15.99
C ARG A 363 11.37 12.20 16.10
N LYS A 364 10.58 12.34 15.02
CA LYS A 364 9.46 13.29 14.98
C LYS A 364 8.35 12.88 15.96
N VAL A 365 7.99 11.60 16.02
CA VAL A 365 6.96 11.08 16.93
C VAL A 365 7.37 11.25 18.39
N LEU A 366 8.59 10.89 18.77
CA LEU A 366 9.06 11.03 20.15
C LEU A 366 9.28 12.49 20.57
N MET A 367 9.57 13.39 19.62
CA MET A 367 9.58 14.83 19.88
C MET A 367 8.17 15.38 20.13
N LEU A 368 7.13 14.75 19.56
CA LEU A 368 5.73 15.12 19.78
C LEU A 368 5.24 14.65 21.15
N GLU A 369 5.45 13.39 21.50
CA GLU A 369 5.14 12.86 22.81
C GLU A 369 5.84 11.51 23.01
N ARG A 370 6.36 11.24 24.21
CA ARG A 370 7.07 9.98 24.48
C ARG A 370 6.16 8.76 24.46
N ASP A 371 4.91 8.91 24.91
CA ASP A 371 3.94 7.81 25.00
C ASP A 371 3.48 7.29 23.62
N LEU A 372 3.75 8.07 22.56
CA LEU A 372 3.52 7.68 21.17
C LEU A 372 4.55 6.69 20.62
N GLU A 373 5.56 6.27 21.39
CA GLU A 373 6.51 5.22 20.98
C GLU A 373 5.78 3.95 20.48
N THR A 374 4.65 3.62 21.11
CA THR A 374 3.83 2.46 20.77
C THR A 374 3.21 2.54 19.38
N VAL A 375 3.05 3.74 18.80
CA VAL A 375 2.39 3.93 17.50
C VAL A 375 3.36 3.86 16.31
N ILE A 376 4.66 4.04 16.56
CA ILE A 376 5.72 4.09 15.52
C ILE A 376 5.68 2.89 14.57
N PRO A 377 5.57 1.63 15.04
CA PRO A 377 5.56 0.47 14.14
C PRO A 377 4.49 0.55 13.06
N TYR A 378 3.28 1.02 13.40
CA TYR A 378 2.16 1.08 12.44
C TYR A 378 2.40 2.10 11.32
N ILE A 379 3.04 3.23 11.65
CA ILE A 379 3.43 4.25 10.67
C ILE A 379 4.52 3.71 9.75
N LEU A 380 5.56 3.07 10.30
CA LEU A 380 6.63 2.46 9.51
C LEU A 380 6.09 1.39 8.56
N PHE A 381 5.17 0.56 9.04
CA PHE A 381 4.50 -0.45 8.25
C PHE A 381 3.73 0.13 7.06
N LEU A 382 2.94 1.19 7.30
CA LEU A 382 2.21 1.85 6.22
C LEU A 382 3.17 2.42 5.17
N LEU A 383 4.26 3.07 5.61
CA LEU A 383 5.32 3.62 4.76
C LEU A 383 6.18 2.55 4.07
N GLY A 384 6.01 1.26 4.40
CA GLY A 384 6.80 0.16 3.84
C GLY A 384 8.22 0.04 4.39
N ALA A 385 8.50 0.67 5.54
CA ALA A 385 9.74 0.51 6.29
C ALA A 385 9.69 -0.67 7.25
N SER A 386 10.86 -1.25 7.57
CA SER A 386 10.96 -2.37 8.50
C SER A 386 10.65 -1.94 9.93
N ASP A 387 9.84 -2.73 10.63
CA ASP A 387 9.63 -2.63 12.07
C ASP A 387 10.76 -3.37 12.82
N PRO A 388 11.65 -2.67 13.55
CA PRO A 388 12.73 -3.32 14.29
C PRO A 388 12.22 -4.25 15.41
N GLY A 389 11.02 -4.01 15.94
CA GLY A 389 10.47 -4.73 17.08
C GLY A 389 9.59 -5.92 16.71
N GLY A 390 9.26 -6.11 15.43
CA GLY A 390 8.40 -7.19 14.95
C GLY A 390 6.99 -7.23 15.57
N ARG A 391 6.52 -6.15 16.21
CA ARG A 391 5.24 -6.09 16.95
C ARG A 391 4.04 -6.28 16.04
N ILE A 392 4.21 -6.01 14.76
CA ILE A 392 3.17 -6.13 13.73
C ILE A 392 3.03 -7.58 13.24
N LEU A 393 4.10 -8.39 13.39
CA LEU A 393 4.14 -9.80 13.02
C LEU A 393 3.41 -10.63 14.09
N GLY A 394 2.08 -10.60 14.05
CA GLY A 394 1.23 -11.33 15.00
C GLY A 394 -0.20 -10.83 15.01
N LEU A 395 -0.38 -9.53 14.76
CA LEU A 395 -1.69 -8.90 14.67
C LEU A 395 -2.48 -9.41 13.46
N SER A 396 -3.79 -9.59 13.66
CA SER A 396 -4.70 -9.77 12.54
C SER A 396 -4.68 -8.55 11.62
N THR A 397 -5.07 -8.76 10.36
CA THR A 397 -5.05 -7.71 9.35
C THR A 397 -6.04 -6.60 9.68
N THR A 398 -7.21 -6.92 10.22
CA THR A 398 -8.20 -5.96 10.70
C THR A 398 -7.64 -5.10 11.84
N ARG A 399 -7.04 -5.75 12.86
CA ARG A 399 -6.48 -5.03 14.00
C ARG A 399 -5.31 -4.15 13.61
N ARG A 400 -4.46 -4.63 12.69
CA ARG A 400 -3.36 -3.86 12.13
C ARG A 400 -3.85 -2.61 11.41
N ARG A 401 -4.91 -2.72 10.60
CA ARG A 401 -5.55 -1.60 9.92
C ARG A 401 -6.12 -0.59 10.93
N GLU A 402 -6.88 -1.06 11.92
CA GLU A 402 -7.45 -0.20 12.97
C GLU A 402 -6.36 0.54 13.76
N ASN A 403 -5.32 -0.17 14.21
CA ASN A 403 -4.20 0.43 14.94
C ASN A 403 -3.41 1.42 14.07
N THR A 404 -3.37 1.21 12.74
CA THR A 404 -2.76 2.18 11.82
C THR A 404 -3.61 3.45 11.74
N PHE A 405 -4.94 3.33 11.66
CA PHE A 405 -5.83 4.50 11.67
C PHE A 405 -5.76 5.25 13.00
N GLU A 406 -5.73 4.50 14.11
CA GLU A 406 -5.57 5.05 15.45
C GLU A 406 -4.21 5.74 15.62
N ALA A 407 -3.13 5.14 15.14
CA ALA A 407 -1.78 5.71 15.19
C ALA A 407 -1.72 7.07 14.49
N ILE A 408 -2.23 7.16 13.27
CA ILE A 408 -2.25 8.41 12.49
C ILE A 408 -3.15 9.44 13.19
N THR A 409 -4.34 9.03 13.63
CA THR A 409 -5.28 9.92 14.33
C THR A 409 -4.67 10.47 15.62
N LYS A 410 -3.99 9.63 16.42
CA LYS A 410 -3.29 10.05 17.64
C LYS A 410 -2.19 11.07 17.36
N ILE A 411 -1.37 10.85 16.33
CA ILE A 411 -0.32 11.80 15.94
C ILE A 411 -0.95 13.16 15.60
N ILE A 412 -2.00 13.18 14.77
CA ILE A 412 -2.68 14.43 14.37
C ILE A 412 -3.32 15.12 15.59
N ILE A 413 -3.97 14.36 16.49
CA ILE A 413 -4.54 14.92 17.73
C ILE A 413 -3.45 15.51 18.62
N CYS A 414 -2.34 14.81 18.84
CA CYS A 414 -1.24 15.30 19.67
C CYS A 414 -0.59 16.56 19.06
N GLU A 415 -0.48 16.61 17.74
CA GLU A 415 -0.04 17.81 17.03
C GLU A 415 -1.03 18.96 17.25
N SER A 416 -2.34 18.68 17.18
CA SER A 416 -3.41 19.65 17.47
C SER A 416 -3.36 20.21 18.89
N LEU A 417 -2.79 19.48 19.86
CA LEU A 417 -2.60 19.96 21.24
C LEU A 417 -1.41 20.92 21.38
N ARG A 418 -0.48 20.94 20.43
CA ARG A 418 0.62 21.90 20.38
C ARG A 418 0.29 23.12 19.55
N GLN A 419 -0.29 22.92 18.38
CA GLN A 419 -0.66 23.96 17.44
C GLN A 419 -1.92 23.55 16.65
N PRO A 420 -2.77 24.48 16.18
CA PRO A 420 -3.88 24.14 15.30
C PRO A 420 -3.38 23.43 14.04
N VAL A 421 -4.15 22.46 13.53
CA VAL A 421 -3.81 21.67 12.33
C VAL A 421 -4.88 21.85 11.27
N ASN A 422 -4.48 22.24 10.06
CA ASN A 422 -5.33 22.35 8.89
C ASN A 422 -4.98 21.24 7.88
N LEU A 423 -5.91 20.32 7.64
CA LEU A 423 -5.75 19.21 6.71
C LEU A 423 -6.51 19.54 5.43
N LEU A 424 -5.79 19.63 4.31
CA LEU A 424 -6.35 19.93 2.99
C LEU A 424 -6.33 18.66 2.13
N PHE A 425 -7.50 18.16 1.73
CA PHE A 425 -7.63 17.04 0.79
C PHE A 425 -8.31 17.52 -0.50
N GLU A 426 -7.56 17.52 -1.60
CA GLU A 426 -8.07 17.90 -2.91
C GLU A 426 -8.53 16.69 -3.75
N ASP A 427 -9.54 16.95 -4.58
CA ASP A 427 -10.09 16.09 -5.61
C ASP A 427 -10.63 14.74 -5.09
N LEU A 428 -11.44 14.74 -4.02
CA LEU A 428 -11.97 13.52 -3.39
C LEU A 428 -12.72 12.59 -4.36
N GLN A 429 -13.20 13.08 -5.50
CA GLN A 429 -13.75 12.23 -6.56
C GLN A 429 -12.80 11.10 -7.02
N TRP A 430 -11.49 11.24 -6.75
CA TRP A 430 -10.45 10.27 -7.08
C TRP A 430 -9.81 9.59 -5.86
N LEU A 431 -10.35 9.78 -4.66
CA LEU A 431 -9.86 9.18 -3.43
C LEU A 431 -9.92 7.64 -3.49
N ASP A 432 -8.90 6.96 -2.94
CA ASP A 432 -8.93 5.51 -2.76
C ASP A 432 -9.81 5.10 -1.57
N SER A 433 -10.28 3.85 -1.57
CA SER A 433 -11.31 3.43 -0.62
C SER A 433 -10.80 3.33 0.82
N GLU A 434 -9.51 3.08 1.01
CA GLU A 434 -8.89 3.01 2.33
C GLU A 434 -8.63 4.39 2.92
N THR A 435 -8.19 5.37 2.11
CA THR A 435 -8.09 6.76 2.57
C THR A 435 -9.49 7.34 2.89
N GLU A 436 -10.52 7.02 2.10
CA GLU A 436 -11.90 7.41 2.42
C GLU A 436 -12.35 6.84 3.77
N ALA A 437 -12.08 5.55 4.02
CA ALA A 437 -12.40 4.91 5.29
C ALA A 437 -11.61 5.48 6.47
N PHE A 438 -10.35 5.87 6.26
CA PHE A 438 -9.55 6.58 7.27
C PHE A 438 -10.14 7.95 7.60
N LEU A 439 -10.55 8.74 6.60
CA LEU A 439 -11.20 10.04 6.83
C LEU A 439 -12.48 9.87 7.65
N ALA A 440 -13.32 8.88 7.31
CA ALA A 440 -14.51 8.56 8.10
C ALA A 440 -14.17 8.21 9.57
N TYR A 441 -13.16 7.36 9.78
CA TYR A 441 -12.69 6.97 11.11
C TYR A 441 -12.16 8.16 11.93
N MET A 442 -11.37 9.04 11.30
CA MET A 442 -10.77 10.21 11.94
C MET A 442 -11.83 11.24 12.30
N ILE A 443 -12.71 11.58 11.35
CA ILE A 443 -13.83 12.52 11.56
C ILE A 443 -14.64 12.12 12.78
N GLU A 444 -14.82 10.81 13.02
CA GLU A 444 -15.57 10.32 14.17
C GLU A 444 -14.92 10.63 15.53
N ARG A 445 -13.59 10.76 15.60
CA ARG A 445 -12.80 10.76 16.84
C ARG A 445 -12.19 12.10 17.22
N VAL A 446 -12.17 13.08 16.32
CA VAL A 446 -11.47 14.37 16.52
C VAL A 446 -12.36 15.49 17.07
N THR A 447 -13.50 15.21 17.73
CA THR A 447 -14.52 16.23 18.09
C THR A 447 -13.98 17.46 18.82
N ASP A 448 -13.07 17.26 19.76
CA ASP A 448 -12.56 18.29 20.67
C ASP A 448 -11.09 18.64 20.37
N ALA A 449 -10.67 18.45 19.12
CA ALA A 449 -9.32 18.74 18.66
C ALA A 449 -9.26 20.06 17.87
N ARG A 450 -8.13 20.76 17.92
CA ARG A 450 -7.89 21.98 17.13
C ARG A 450 -7.54 21.63 15.68
N ILE A 451 -8.47 20.96 15.00
CA ILE A 451 -8.30 20.44 13.64
C ILE A 451 -9.35 21.06 12.71
N LEU A 452 -8.90 21.56 11.56
CA LEU A 452 -9.76 21.95 10.45
C LEU A 452 -9.49 20.98 9.30
N LEU A 453 -10.53 20.28 8.84
CA LEU A 453 -10.46 19.44 7.64
C LEU A 453 -11.18 20.15 6.50
N VAL A 454 -10.43 20.56 5.48
CA VAL A 454 -11.00 21.12 4.24
C VAL A 454 -10.87 20.10 3.12
N VAL A 455 -11.99 19.76 2.51
CA VAL A 455 -12.05 18.82 1.39
C VAL A 455 -12.63 19.52 0.17
N ASN A 456 -12.22 19.13 -1.05
CA ASN A 456 -12.89 19.60 -2.27
C ASN A 456 -13.29 18.44 -3.21
N TYR A 457 -14.43 18.60 -3.89
CA TYR A 457 -14.91 17.62 -4.87
C TYR A 457 -15.90 18.20 -5.89
N ARG A 458 -16.23 17.40 -6.90
CA ARG A 458 -17.21 17.72 -7.96
C ARG A 458 -18.64 17.36 -7.54
N ASN A 459 -19.63 18.01 -8.13
CA ASN A 459 -21.06 17.84 -7.78
C ASN A 459 -21.58 16.40 -7.87
N ASP A 460 -20.95 15.55 -8.67
CA ASP A 460 -21.31 14.14 -8.91
C ASP A 460 -20.69 13.16 -7.90
N TYR A 461 -19.86 13.64 -6.97
CA TYR A 461 -19.25 12.80 -5.95
C TYR A 461 -20.11 12.71 -4.69
N HIS A 462 -20.26 11.49 -4.18
CA HIS A 462 -20.93 11.19 -2.91
C HIS A 462 -19.95 10.45 -2.00
N PHE A 463 -19.71 10.97 -0.80
CA PHE A 463 -18.88 10.34 0.22
C PHE A 463 -19.72 9.51 1.19
N SER A 464 -19.07 8.58 1.89
CA SER A 464 -19.73 7.59 2.75
C SER A 464 -19.82 7.95 4.25
N TRP A 465 -19.18 9.02 4.73
CA TRP A 465 -19.21 9.38 6.16
C TRP A 465 -20.47 10.16 6.58
N ASN A 466 -20.84 9.99 7.86
CA ASN A 466 -21.99 10.68 8.44
C ASN A 466 -21.74 12.19 8.56
N ILE A 467 -22.63 12.98 7.96
CA ILE A 467 -22.62 14.44 8.04
C ILE A 467 -22.90 14.86 9.50
N ARG A 468 -21.90 15.46 10.16
CA ARG A 468 -21.99 15.94 11.55
C ARG A 468 -22.56 17.36 11.62
N LYS A 469 -22.85 17.83 12.85
CA LYS A 469 -23.25 19.24 13.10
C LYS A 469 -22.17 20.26 12.74
N ASN A 470 -20.88 19.88 12.79
CA ASN A 470 -19.74 20.76 12.48
C ASN A 470 -19.26 20.61 11.02
N TYR A 471 -20.15 20.18 10.13
CA TYR A 471 -19.90 20.07 8.70
C TYR A 471 -20.53 21.26 7.97
N THR A 472 -19.72 22.01 7.23
CA THR A 472 -20.17 23.13 6.39
C THR A 472 -19.93 22.81 4.93
N GLU A 473 -20.98 22.83 4.12
CA GLU A 473 -20.87 22.66 2.67
C GLU A 473 -20.84 24.03 1.98
N LEU A 474 -19.74 24.30 1.29
CA LEU A 474 -19.47 25.52 0.56
C LEU A 474 -19.59 25.28 -0.95
N ARG A 475 -20.74 25.61 -1.53
CA ARG A 475 -21.00 25.43 -2.96
C ARG A 475 -20.51 26.63 -3.77
N LEU A 476 -19.49 26.42 -4.60
CA LEU A 476 -18.98 27.43 -5.53
C LEU A 476 -19.84 27.48 -6.79
N ALA A 477 -20.66 28.53 -6.90
CA ALA A 477 -21.34 28.89 -8.15
C ALA A 477 -20.35 29.56 -9.13
N PRO A 478 -20.55 29.51 -10.46
CA PRO A 478 -19.80 30.34 -11.40
C PRO A 478 -19.86 31.84 -11.05
N PHE A 479 -18.90 32.61 -11.53
CA PHE A 479 -18.86 34.06 -11.28
C PHE A 479 -20.10 34.78 -11.79
N HIS A 480 -20.56 35.73 -10.99
CA HIS A 480 -21.59 36.66 -11.42
C HIS A 480 -20.99 37.71 -12.38
N LEU A 481 -21.86 38.41 -13.13
CA LEU A 481 -21.47 39.35 -14.19
C LEU A 481 -20.37 40.35 -13.74
N LEU A 482 -20.47 40.91 -12.53
CA LEU A 482 -19.50 41.87 -12.00
C LEU A 482 -18.13 41.25 -11.73
N GLU A 483 -18.09 40.01 -11.24
CA GLU A 483 -16.84 39.29 -10.97
C GLU A 483 -16.18 38.86 -12.29
N SER A 484 -16.98 38.37 -13.25
CA SER A 484 -16.51 38.06 -14.60
C SER A 484 -15.94 39.29 -15.31
N GLN A 485 -16.59 40.45 -15.19
CA GLN A 485 -16.08 41.71 -15.72
C GLN A 485 -14.76 42.13 -15.08
N LYS A 486 -14.63 42.01 -13.75
CA LYS A 486 -13.37 42.31 -13.05
C LYS A 486 -12.24 41.41 -13.53
N LEU A 487 -12.49 40.11 -13.67
CA LEU A 487 -11.51 39.16 -14.21
C LEU A 487 -11.12 39.53 -15.65
N LEU A 488 -12.09 39.81 -16.52
CA LEU A 488 -11.82 40.18 -17.91
C LEU A 488 -11.11 41.52 -18.05
N ASN A 489 -11.40 42.50 -17.20
CA ASN A 489 -10.67 43.76 -17.18
C ASN A 489 -9.22 43.56 -16.77
N PHE A 490 -8.94 42.65 -15.83
CA PHE A 490 -7.57 42.28 -15.51
C PHE A 490 -6.87 41.58 -16.68
N LEU A 491 -7.54 40.60 -17.32
CA LEU A 491 -6.94 39.83 -18.41
C LEU A 491 -6.72 40.69 -19.67
N LEU A 492 -7.70 41.50 -20.07
CA LEU A 492 -7.71 42.24 -21.34
C LEU A 492 -7.22 43.69 -21.21
N GLY A 493 -7.42 44.33 -20.05
CA GLY A 493 -7.22 45.76 -19.85
C GLY A 493 -8.51 46.59 -19.95
N GLU A 494 -8.41 47.88 -19.65
CA GLU A 494 -9.55 48.82 -19.61
C GLU A 494 -9.85 49.53 -20.94
N ASP A 495 -9.22 49.14 -22.05
CA ASP A 495 -9.47 49.77 -23.35
C ASP A 495 -10.91 49.49 -23.83
N LEU A 496 -11.67 50.57 -24.07
CA LEU A 496 -13.05 50.54 -24.56
C LEU A 496 -13.20 49.82 -25.91
N ARG A 497 -12.12 49.75 -26.70
CA ARG A 497 -12.12 49.02 -27.98
C ARG A 497 -12.32 47.51 -27.79
N LEU A 498 -12.05 46.98 -26.60
CA LEU A 498 -12.19 45.56 -26.26
C LEU A 498 -13.58 45.21 -25.75
N ASP A 499 -14.47 46.17 -25.51
CA ASP A 499 -15.78 45.93 -24.88
C ASP A 499 -16.66 44.97 -25.69
N ALA A 500 -16.60 45.02 -27.02
CA ALA A 500 -17.32 44.08 -27.88
C ALA A 500 -16.84 42.62 -27.66
N ILE A 501 -15.54 42.41 -27.48
CA ILE A 501 -14.94 41.10 -27.20
C ILE A 501 -15.28 40.67 -25.76
N LYS A 502 -15.17 41.59 -24.78
CA LYS A 502 -15.56 41.32 -23.39
C LYS A 502 -17.00 40.86 -23.29
N ASN A 503 -17.94 41.57 -23.92
CA ASN A 503 -19.36 41.21 -23.91
C ASN A 503 -19.61 39.85 -24.57
N LEU A 504 -18.95 39.55 -25.69
CA LEU A 504 -19.07 38.26 -26.35
C LEU A 504 -18.54 37.10 -25.46
N ILE A 505 -17.45 37.32 -24.72
CA ILE A 505 -16.92 36.35 -23.77
C ILE A 505 -17.92 36.17 -22.61
N LEU A 506 -18.45 37.26 -22.05
CA LEU A 506 -19.43 37.21 -20.95
C LEU A 506 -20.70 36.46 -21.33
N GLU A 507 -21.20 36.61 -22.57
CA GLU A 507 -22.37 35.89 -23.09
C GLU A 507 -22.13 34.39 -23.27
N ARG A 508 -20.88 33.95 -23.48
CA ARG A 508 -20.52 32.57 -23.85
C ARG A 508 -19.97 31.73 -22.72
N VAL A 509 -19.41 32.37 -21.68
CA VAL A 509 -18.55 31.69 -20.71
C VAL A 509 -19.28 31.29 -19.41
N ASP A 510 -20.55 31.65 -19.24
CA ASP A 510 -21.40 31.27 -18.09
C ASP A 510 -20.69 31.47 -16.72
N GLY A 511 -19.80 32.45 -16.64
CA GLY A 511 -19.07 32.81 -15.41
C GLY A 511 -17.94 31.84 -15.00
N ASN A 512 -17.52 30.89 -15.83
CA ASN A 512 -16.43 29.97 -15.46
C ASN A 512 -15.04 30.67 -15.60
N PRO A 513 -14.26 30.84 -14.50
CA PRO A 513 -12.99 31.56 -14.53
C PRO A 513 -11.94 30.94 -15.46
N LEU A 514 -11.77 29.62 -15.37
CA LEU A 514 -10.84 28.88 -16.24
C LEU A 514 -11.21 29.09 -17.71
N TYR A 515 -12.50 29.07 -18.02
CA TYR A 515 -12.96 29.23 -19.39
C TYR A 515 -12.69 30.64 -19.94
N MET A 516 -12.81 31.69 -19.11
CA MET A 516 -12.49 33.06 -19.52
C MET A 516 -11.00 33.20 -19.86
N GLU A 517 -10.14 32.69 -18.98
CA GLU A 517 -8.69 32.70 -19.17
C GLU A 517 -8.29 31.97 -20.46
N GLU A 518 -8.83 30.78 -20.67
CA GLU A 518 -8.56 29.94 -21.84
C GLU A 518 -9.05 30.57 -23.16
N VAL A 519 -10.18 31.27 -23.15
CA VAL A 519 -10.67 32.01 -24.32
C VAL A 519 -9.77 33.19 -24.64
N VAL A 520 -9.37 33.98 -23.64
CA VAL A 520 -8.44 35.11 -23.84
C VAL A 520 -7.11 34.61 -24.39
N GLN A 521 -6.56 33.55 -23.80
CA GLN A 521 -5.31 32.94 -24.27
C GLN A 521 -5.45 32.43 -25.71
N SER A 522 -6.58 31.80 -26.04
CA SER A 522 -6.87 31.35 -27.41
C SER A 522 -6.90 32.50 -28.43
N LEU A 523 -7.35 33.70 -28.04
CA LEU A 523 -7.40 34.88 -28.91
C LEU A 523 -6.01 35.54 -29.08
N VAL A 524 -5.18 35.48 -28.04
CA VAL A 524 -3.77 35.89 -28.13
C VAL A 524 -3.01 34.95 -29.07
N GLU A 525 -3.21 33.64 -28.97
CA GLU A 525 -2.61 32.65 -29.88
C GLU A 525 -3.03 32.84 -31.35
N GLN A 526 -4.25 33.30 -31.59
CA GLN A 526 -4.76 33.62 -32.93
C GLN A 526 -4.22 34.95 -33.49
N LYS A 527 -3.43 35.71 -32.72
CA LYS A 527 -3.01 37.09 -33.04
C LYS A 527 -4.20 38.03 -33.28
N THR A 528 -5.36 37.71 -32.72
CA THR A 528 -6.49 38.63 -32.66
C THR A 528 -6.22 39.72 -31.63
N LEU A 529 -5.59 39.32 -30.53
CA LEU A 529 -5.10 40.19 -29.46
C LEU A 529 -3.58 40.12 -29.38
N LEU A 530 -2.92 41.26 -29.18
CA LEU A 530 -1.48 41.34 -28.89
C LEU A 530 -1.23 42.14 -27.60
N GLY A 531 -0.20 41.74 -26.85
CA GLY A 531 0.24 42.40 -25.64
C GLY A 531 0.33 41.43 -24.46
N GLU A 532 0.61 41.98 -23.29
CA GLU A 532 0.56 41.25 -22.01
C GLU A 532 -0.81 41.43 -21.36
N TYR A 533 -1.15 40.57 -20.40
CA TYR A 533 -2.40 40.70 -19.65
C TYR A 533 -2.55 42.12 -19.07
N GLY A 534 -3.76 42.67 -19.18
CA GLY A 534 -4.09 44.03 -18.75
C GLY A 534 -3.75 45.13 -19.77
N HIS A 535 -2.99 44.81 -20.82
CA HIS A 535 -2.60 45.76 -21.88
C HIS A 535 -2.79 45.18 -23.29
N LEU A 536 -3.76 44.27 -23.46
CA LEU A 536 -4.05 43.66 -24.75
C LEU A 536 -4.67 44.69 -25.71
N ARG A 537 -4.36 44.57 -27.00
CA ARG A 537 -4.92 45.42 -28.06
C ARG A 537 -5.39 44.55 -29.22
N ILE A 538 -6.46 45.00 -29.88
CA ILE A 538 -6.97 44.34 -31.09
C ILE A 538 -6.01 44.62 -32.24
N GLU A 539 -5.42 43.58 -32.81
CA GLU A 539 -4.57 43.68 -34.00
C GLU A 539 -5.37 43.42 -35.27
N THR A 540 -6.23 42.40 -35.25
CA THR A 540 -7.13 42.03 -36.34
C THR A 540 -8.56 41.98 -35.83
N VAL A 541 -9.50 42.62 -36.54
CA VAL A 541 -10.94 42.53 -36.24
C VAL A 541 -11.50 41.32 -36.99
N PRO A 542 -11.86 40.21 -36.31
CA PRO A 542 -12.39 39.05 -37.01
C PRO A 542 -13.86 39.28 -37.42
N ASP A 543 -14.23 38.89 -38.64
CA ASP A 543 -15.61 38.99 -39.15
C ASP A 543 -16.62 38.15 -38.34
N ARG A 544 -16.18 37.02 -37.77
CA ARG A 544 -16.93 36.19 -36.80
C ARG A 544 -15.97 35.47 -35.85
N LEU A 545 -16.04 35.83 -34.57
CA LEU A 545 -15.21 35.25 -33.51
C LEU A 545 -15.89 33.95 -33.01
N GLN A 546 -15.33 32.79 -33.36
CA GLN A 546 -15.88 31.49 -32.97
C GLN A 546 -15.34 31.08 -31.60
N ILE A 547 -16.09 31.42 -30.54
CA ILE A 547 -15.87 30.87 -29.21
C ILE A 547 -16.66 29.55 -29.13
N PRO A 548 -16.01 28.40 -28.85
CA PRO A 548 -16.70 27.14 -28.53
C PRO A 548 -17.77 27.30 -27.46
N ALA A 549 -18.59 26.28 -27.19
CA ALA A 549 -19.62 26.34 -26.15
C ALA A 549 -19.13 25.88 -24.77
N THR A 550 -17.97 25.22 -24.70
CA THR A 550 -17.48 24.58 -23.47
C THR A 550 -15.98 24.79 -23.29
N VAL A 551 -15.53 24.76 -22.02
CA VAL A 551 -14.10 24.82 -21.64
C VAL A 551 -13.29 23.72 -22.33
N GLN A 552 -13.84 22.50 -22.38
CA GLN A 552 -13.21 21.37 -23.08
C GLN A 552 -13.06 21.65 -24.58
N GLY A 553 -14.04 22.32 -25.21
CA GLY A 553 -13.99 22.71 -26.62
C GLY A 553 -12.90 23.74 -26.91
N VAL A 554 -12.69 24.71 -26.02
CA VAL A 554 -11.57 25.67 -26.17
C VAL A 554 -10.22 25.00 -26.00
N LEU A 555 -10.06 24.17 -24.96
CA LEU A 555 -8.82 23.41 -24.76
C LEU A 555 -8.51 22.51 -25.96
N ALA A 556 -9.51 21.81 -26.51
CA ALA A 556 -9.34 20.99 -27.71
C ALA A 556 -8.90 21.83 -28.91
N ALA A 557 -9.54 22.98 -29.14
CA ALA A 557 -9.19 23.90 -30.22
C ALA A 557 -7.78 24.48 -30.08
N ARG A 558 -7.33 24.78 -28.85
CA ARG A 558 -5.93 25.20 -28.58
C ARG A 558 -4.95 24.07 -28.89
N ILE A 559 -5.24 22.85 -28.42
CA ILE A 559 -4.40 21.66 -28.69
C ILE A 559 -4.30 21.39 -30.20
N ASP A 560 -5.38 21.57 -30.96
CA ASP A 560 -5.39 21.35 -32.42
C ASP A 560 -4.54 22.36 -33.21
N ARG A 561 -4.22 23.52 -32.63
CA ARG A 561 -3.36 24.53 -33.25
C ARG A 561 -1.87 24.31 -32.98
N LEU A 562 -1.52 23.46 -32.02
CA LEU A 562 -0.13 23.15 -31.75
C LEU A 562 0.53 22.51 -32.99
N PRO A 563 1.80 22.82 -33.27
CA PRO A 563 2.62 22.06 -34.20
C PRO A 563 2.50 20.56 -33.93
N LEU A 564 2.46 19.74 -34.98
CA LEU A 564 2.18 18.31 -34.87
C LEU A 564 3.05 17.60 -33.81
N THR A 565 4.35 17.91 -33.79
CA THR A 565 5.31 17.33 -32.83
C THR A 565 5.06 17.76 -31.38
N GLN A 566 4.62 19.01 -31.15
CA GLN A 566 4.26 19.50 -29.82
C GLN A 566 2.92 18.89 -29.36
N LYS A 567 1.95 18.77 -30.27
CA LYS A 567 0.67 18.09 -30.01
C LYS A 567 0.89 16.63 -29.61
N GLU A 568 1.71 15.90 -30.36
CA GLU A 568 2.06 14.51 -30.06
C GLU A 568 2.79 14.38 -28.72
N LEU A 569 3.68 15.32 -28.39
CA LEU A 569 4.34 15.36 -27.09
C LEU A 569 3.32 15.59 -25.97
N LEU A 570 2.46 16.61 -26.06
CA LEU A 570 1.43 16.91 -25.06
C LEU A 570 0.50 15.71 -24.82
N GLN A 571 0.08 15.03 -25.90
CA GLN A 571 -0.72 13.81 -25.82
C GLN A 571 0.07 12.66 -25.15
N THR A 572 1.36 12.52 -25.43
CA THR A 572 2.23 11.55 -24.76
C THR A 572 2.33 11.83 -23.26
N LEU A 573 2.60 13.08 -22.89
CA LEU A 573 2.65 13.53 -21.50
C LEU A 573 1.34 13.26 -20.75
N SER A 574 0.20 13.38 -21.44
CA SER A 574 -1.12 13.10 -20.84
C SER A 574 -1.29 11.65 -20.36
N VAL A 575 -0.57 10.70 -21.01
CA VAL A 575 -0.52 9.28 -20.64
C VAL A 575 0.51 9.00 -19.56
N VAL A 576 1.65 9.73 -19.55
CA VAL A 576 2.72 9.54 -18.56
C VAL A 576 2.23 9.83 -17.15
N GLY A 577 1.50 10.93 -16.96
CA GLY A 577 1.01 11.34 -15.65
C GLY A 577 0.76 12.85 -15.58
N ARG A 578 0.44 13.35 -14.38
CA ARG A 578 0.27 14.79 -14.15
C ARG A 578 1.62 15.50 -13.96
N GLU A 579 2.55 14.84 -13.28
CA GLU A 579 3.91 15.27 -13.05
C GLU A 579 4.86 14.28 -13.71
N PHE A 580 5.90 14.80 -14.36
CA PHE A 580 6.84 13.95 -15.09
C PHE A 580 8.24 14.56 -15.13
N ASN A 581 9.21 13.69 -14.83
CA ASN A 581 10.62 13.98 -14.92
C ASN A 581 11.10 13.92 -16.38
N VAL A 582 11.98 14.82 -16.79
CA VAL A 582 12.58 14.82 -18.14
C VAL A 582 13.15 13.47 -18.53
N ARG A 583 13.81 12.76 -17.60
CA ARG A 583 14.39 11.42 -17.87
C ARG A 583 13.32 10.41 -18.26
N LEU A 584 12.15 10.45 -17.62
CA LEU A 584 11.02 9.59 -17.97
C LEU A 584 10.49 9.93 -19.36
N ILE A 585 10.29 11.21 -19.66
CA ILE A 585 9.82 11.68 -20.97
C ILE A 585 10.80 11.27 -22.08
N GLN A 586 12.10 11.43 -21.87
CA GLN A 586 13.14 11.02 -22.81
C GLN A 586 13.05 9.52 -23.10
N GLN A 587 12.91 8.69 -22.07
CA GLN A 587 12.77 7.24 -22.25
C GLN A 587 11.46 6.86 -22.96
N VAL A 588 10.35 7.53 -22.66
CA VAL A 588 9.06 7.25 -23.34
C VAL A 588 9.13 7.67 -24.80
N THR A 589 9.61 8.89 -25.08
CA THR A 589 9.59 9.50 -26.43
C THR A 589 10.71 8.98 -27.33
N GLY A 590 11.87 8.62 -26.76
CA GLY A 590 13.09 8.31 -27.49
C GLY A 590 13.80 9.56 -28.05
N TYR A 591 13.32 10.76 -27.72
CA TYR A 591 13.93 12.00 -28.17
C TYR A 591 15.23 12.29 -27.43
N SER A 592 16.23 12.79 -28.16
CA SER A 592 17.41 13.39 -27.55
C SER A 592 17.01 14.68 -26.84
N GLU A 593 17.81 15.11 -25.86
CA GLU A 593 17.57 16.34 -25.12
C GLU A 593 17.44 17.56 -26.04
N ASN A 594 18.23 17.58 -27.13
CA ASN A 594 18.27 18.65 -28.13
C ASN A 594 16.92 18.84 -28.84
N VAL A 595 16.12 17.77 -28.98
CA VAL A 595 14.78 17.84 -29.59
C VAL A 595 13.72 18.07 -28.51
N LEU A 596 13.88 17.43 -27.35
CA LEU A 596 12.87 17.45 -26.31
C LEU A 596 12.72 18.84 -25.65
N TYR A 597 13.81 19.50 -25.29
CA TYR A 597 13.74 20.80 -24.60
C TYR A 597 13.07 21.90 -25.44
N PRO A 598 13.36 22.07 -26.75
CA PRO A 598 12.61 23.01 -27.57
C PRO A 598 11.11 22.70 -27.66
N LEU A 599 10.73 21.42 -27.65
CA LEU A 599 9.31 21.03 -27.65
C LEU A 599 8.64 21.34 -26.30
N LEU A 600 9.31 21.03 -25.19
CA LEU A 600 8.84 21.37 -23.84
C LEU A 600 8.73 22.89 -23.65
N SER A 601 9.74 23.64 -24.07
CA SER A 601 9.75 25.11 -24.08
C SER A 601 8.62 25.67 -24.95
N GLY A 602 8.34 25.05 -26.09
CA GLY A 602 7.18 25.40 -26.92
C GLY A 602 5.84 25.17 -26.22
N LEU A 603 5.68 24.05 -25.51
CA LEU A 603 4.48 23.76 -24.71
C LEU A 603 4.34 24.67 -23.48
N GLN A 604 5.46 25.11 -22.89
CA GLN A 604 5.48 26.11 -21.82
C GLN A 604 5.10 27.50 -22.34
N THR A 605 5.63 27.89 -23.50
CA THR A 605 5.29 29.17 -24.15
C THR A 605 3.82 29.20 -24.57
N ALA A 606 3.29 28.06 -24.99
CA ALA A 606 1.86 27.86 -25.25
C ALA A 606 1.03 27.63 -23.96
N ASP A 607 1.63 27.76 -22.78
CA ASP A 607 0.96 27.75 -21.48
C ASP A 607 0.15 26.47 -21.19
N PHE A 608 0.63 25.32 -21.67
CA PHE A 608 0.02 24.01 -21.40
C PHE A 608 0.67 23.28 -20.22
N ILE A 609 1.97 23.48 -20.03
CA ILE A 609 2.78 22.83 -18.98
C ILE A 609 3.68 23.86 -18.28
N HIS A 610 4.08 23.53 -17.05
CA HIS A 610 5.04 24.32 -16.29
C HIS A 610 6.21 23.45 -15.86
N ALA A 611 7.41 24.03 -15.89
CA ALA A 611 8.61 23.40 -15.33
C ALA A 611 8.80 23.89 -13.90
N PHE A 612 9.14 22.95 -13.02
CA PHE A 612 9.61 23.23 -11.68
C PHE A 612 10.84 22.37 -11.39
N PRO A 613 11.82 22.88 -10.64
CA PRO A 613 12.95 22.06 -10.28
C PRO A 613 12.55 21.04 -9.21
N ASP A 614 13.03 19.81 -9.36
CA ASP A 614 12.86 18.68 -8.46
C ASP A 614 14.24 18.25 -7.91
N LEU A 615 14.30 17.49 -6.81
CA LEU A 615 15.48 17.18 -5.99
C LEU A 615 16.73 16.70 -6.73
N ASN A 616 16.63 16.24 -7.99
CA ASN A 616 17.76 15.82 -8.81
C ASN A 616 17.67 16.19 -10.31
N SER A 617 16.66 16.98 -10.72
CA SER A 617 16.37 17.28 -12.14
C SER A 617 15.24 18.30 -12.29
N VAL A 618 14.94 18.75 -13.51
CA VAL A 618 13.71 19.50 -13.79
C VAL A 618 12.53 18.54 -14.00
N ALA A 619 11.41 18.82 -13.32
CA ALA A 619 10.13 18.15 -13.51
C ALA A 619 9.12 19.10 -14.16
N TYR A 620 8.11 18.53 -14.79
CA TYR A 620 7.10 19.27 -15.53
C TYR A 620 5.71 18.80 -15.09
N GLU A 621 4.76 19.72 -15.05
CA GLU A 621 3.35 19.43 -14.77
C GLU A 621 2.39 20.12 -15.73
N PHE A 622 1.16 19.62 -15.84
CA PHE A 622 0.10 20.31 -16.56
C PHE A 622 -0.43 21.52 -15.78
N LYS A 623 -0.58 22.66 -16.46
CA LYS A 623 -1.23 23.86 -15.90
C LYS A 623 -2.63 23.54 -15.36
N HIS A 624 -3.41 22.79 -16.14
CA HIS A 624 -4.74 22.34 -15.78
C HIS A 624 -4.93 20.83 -15.93
N ILE A 625 -5.51 20.18 -14.92
CA ILE A 625 -5.88 18.76 -15.02
C ILE A 625 -6.91 18.52 -16.14
N LEU A 626 -7.73 19.53 -16.44
CA LEU A 626 -8.63 19.51 -17.59
C LEU A 626 -7.88 19.44 -18.92
N THR A 627 -6.71 20.08 -19.04
CA THR A 627 -5.85 19.97 -20.22
C THR A 627 -5.40 18.52 -20.42
N GLN A 628 -4.95 17.85 -19.34
CA GLN A 628 -4.60 16.44 -19.39
C GLN A 628 -5.80 15.58 -19.81
N GLU A 629 -6.98 15.81 -19.23
CA GLU A 629 -8.22 15.07 -19.56
C GLU A 629 -8.60 15.23 -21.04
N VAL A 630 -8.51 16.45 -21.59
CA VAL A 630 -8.84 16.72 -23.00
C VAL A 630 -7.78 16.10 -23.92
N ALA A 631 -6.49 16.25 -23.59
CA ALA A 631 -5.39 15.68 -24.36
C ALA A 631 -5.48 14.16 -24.45
N ILE A 632 -5.73 13.46 -23.33
CA ILE A 632 -5.84 11.99 -23.35
C ILE A 632 -7.12 11.51 -24.05
N LYS A 633 -8.24 12.24 -23.92
CA LYS A 633 -9.50 11.91 -24.61
C LYS A 633 -9.42 12.13 -26.12
N SER A 634 -8.51 13.00 -26.58
CA SER A 634 -8.27 13.21 -28.02
C SER A 634 -7.54 12.04 -28.70
N LEU A 635 -6.94 11.13 -27.93
CA LEU A 635 -6.24 9.97 -28.45
C LEU A 635 -7.21 8.84 -28.84
N ILE A 636 -6.99 8.27 -30.03
CA ILE A 636 -7.63 7.00 -30.40
C ILE A 636 -7.13 5.85 -29.52
N SER A 637 -7.97 4.84 -29.31
CA SER A 637 -7.67 3.72 -28.40
C SER A 637 -6.36 3.00 -28.70
N SER A 638 -6.01 2.82 -29.98
CA SER A 638 -4.76 2.14 -30.39
C SER A 638 -3.51 2.92 -29.98
N ARG A 639 -3.51 4.24 -30.22
CA ARG A 639 -2.40 5.12 -29.84
C ARG A 639 -2.26 5.23 -28.33
N ARG A 640 -3.38 5.33 -27.60
CA ARG A 640 -3.38 5.33 -26.14
C ARG A 640 -2.73 4.05 -25.59
N SER A 641 -3.09 2.89 -26.14
CA SER A 641 -2.51 1.58 -25.78
C SER A 641 -0.99 1.56 -25.98
N GLU A 642 -0.51 2.03 -27.13
CA GLU A 642 0.93 2.11 -27.43
C GLU A 642 1.70 3.00 -26.45
N LEU A 643 1.14 4.16 -26.10
CA LEU A 643 1.79 5.10 -25.17
C LEU A 643 1.84 4.54 -23.75
N HIS A 644 0.81 3.81 -23.30
CA HIS A 644 0.86 3.11 -22.02
C HIS A 644 1.95 2.02 -22.02
N GLU A 645 2.13 1.28 -23.12
CA GLU A 645 3.22 0.28 -23.24
C GLU A 645 4.59 0.94 -23.07
N ARG A 646 4.84 2.03 -23.81
CA ARG A 646 6.10 2.77 -23.79
C ARG A 646 6.38 3.35 -22.42
N THR A 647 5.35 3.89 -21.75
CA THR A 647 5.46 4.42 -20.39
C THR A 647 5.84 3.33 -19.39
N GLY A 648 5.16 2.17 -19.43
CA GLY A 648 5.50 1.04 -18.57
C GLY A 648 6.93 0.56 -18.76
N VAL A 649 7.40 0.46 -20.01
CA VAL A 649 8.78 0.06 -20.33
C VAL A 649 9.79 1.09 -19.81
N ALA A 650 9.51 2.39 -19.95
CA ALA A 650 10.39 3.44 -19.46
C ALA A 650 10.54 3.40 -17.93
N ILE A 651 9.46 3.18 -17.19
CA ILE A 651 9.48 3.01 -15.73
C ILE A 651 10.31 1.78 -15.34
N GLU A 652 10.15 0.63 -16.03
CA GLU A 652 10.96 -0.57 -15.76
C GLU A 652 12.46 -0.31 -15.94
N VAL A 653 12.85 0.46 -16.96
CA VAL A 653 14.25 0.77 -17.26
C VAL A 653 14.84 1.72 -16.23
N LEU A 654 14.15 2.82 -15.93
CA LEU A 654 14.64 3.85 -15.01
C LEU A 654 14.70 3.35 -13.57
N PHE A 655 13.75 2.53 -13.16
CA PHE A 655 13.61 2.04 -11.78
C PHE A 655 13.91 0.55 -11.68
N ARG A 656 14.86 0.02 -12.47
CA ARG A 656 15.20 -1.41 -12.50
C ARG A 656 15.53 -2.02 -11.13
N HIS A 657 16.13 -1.23 -10.23
CA HIS A 657 16.47 -1.66 -8.87
C HIS A 657 15.36 -1.42 -7.84
N ARG A 658 14.33 -0.64 -8.20
CA ARG A 658 13.21 -0.23 -7.34
C ARG A 658 11.83 -0.55 -7.96
N THR A 659 11.76 -1.50 -8.90
CA THR A 659 10.53 -1.81 -9.64
C THR A 659 9.38 -2.25 -8.73
N LYS A 660 9.69 -2.78 -7.55
CA LYS A 660 8.68 -3.11 -6.53
C LYS A 660 7.93 -1.85 -6.09
N GLU A 661 8.58 -0.72 -5.88
CA GLU A 661 7.93 0.53 -5.43
C GLU A 661 6.91 1.04 -6.45
N HIS A 662 7.13 0.77 -7.74
CA HIS A 662 6.27 1.19 -8.86
C HIS A 662 5.30 0.10 -9.35
N CYS A 663 5.08 -0.98 -8.60
CA CYS A 663 4.24 -2.10 -9.08
C CYS A 663 2.82 -1.68 -9.47
N SER A 664 2.20 -0.77 -8.72
CA SER A 664 0.83 -0.32 -8.97
C SER A 664 0.74 0.60 -10.20
N GLU A 665 1.74 1.48 -10.43
CA GLU A 665 1.84 2.29 -11.65
C GLU A 665 2.05 1.41 -12.88
N LEU A 666 2.98 0.46 -12.80
CA LEU A 666 3.25 -0.50 -13.86
C LEU A 666 2.01 -1.35 -14.16
N ALA A 667 1.27 -1.77 -13.13
CA ALA A 667 0.01 -2.50 -13.29
C ALA A 667 -1.02 -1.67 -14.07
N HIS A 668 -1.16 -0.38 -13.76
CA HIS A 668 -2.07 0.53 -14.47
C HIS A 668 -1.68 0.67 -15.95
N HIS A 669 -0.42 1.02 -16.24
CA HIS A 669 0.03 1.20 -17.63
C HIS A 669 -0.09 -0.09 -18.44
N TYR A 670 0.38 -1.24 -17.94
CA TYR A 670 0.30 -2.47 -18.70
C TYR A 670 -1.14 -3.01 -18.86
N SER A 671 -2.05 -2.73 -17.92
CA SER A 671 -3.46 -3.07 -18.09
C SER A 671 -4.12 -2.31 -19.25
N LEU A 672 -3.69 -1.06 -19.47
CA LEU A 672 -4.18 -0.21 -20.55
C LEU A 672 -3.39 -0.35 -21.86
N SER A 673 -2.22 -1.01 -21.85
CA SER A 673 -1.37 -1.17 -23.04
C SER A 673 -1.72 -2.39 -23.90
N GLY A 674 -2.55 -3.30 -23.38
CA GLY A 674 -2.84 -4.58 -24.01
C GLY A 674 -1.76 -5.64 -23.81
N ASN A 675 -0.64 -5.33 -23.14
CA ASN A 675 0.39 -6.30 -22.76
C ASN A 675 -0.06 -7.11 -21.54
N ILE A 676 -0.97 -8.05 -21.79
CA ILE A 676 -1.58 -8.91 -20.79
C ILE A 676 -0.53 -9.64 -19.91
N PRO A 677 0.56 -10.23 -20.44
CA PRO A 677 1.55 -10.91 -19.61
C PRO A 677 2.19 -10.01 -18.55
N LYS A 678 2.57 -8.77 -18.91
CA LYS A 678 3.14 -7.81 -17.95
C LYS A 678 2.07 -7.24 -17.02
N ALA A 679 0.86 -6.97 -17.52
CA ALA A 679 -0.26 -6.54 -16.69
C ALA A 679 -0.53 -7.52 -15.55
N VAL A 680 -0.65 -8.81 -15.86
CA VAL A 680 -0.85 -9.88 -14.88
C VAL A 680 0.28 -9.92 -13.84
N LYS A 681 1.54 -9.81 -14.29
CA LYS A 681 2.72 -9.81 -13.41
C LYS A 681 2.66 -8.66 -12.40
N TYR A 682 2.38 -7.44 -12.85
CA TYR A 682 2.38 -6.26 -11.98
C TYR A 682 1.12 -6.13 -11.15
N LEU A 683 -0.04 -6.55 -11.65
CA LEU A 683 -1.26 -6.67 -10.83
C LEU A 683 -1.09 -7.69 -9.70
N HIS A 684 -0.40 -8.81 -9.95
CA HIS A 684 -0.06 -9.74 -8.87
C HIS A 684 0.85 -9.10 -7.82
N CYS A 685 1.86 -8.34 -8.27
CA CYS A 685 2.73 -7.59 -7.36
C CYS A 685 1.95 -6.56 -6.53
N ALA A 686 1.11 -5.74 -7.17
CA ALA A 686 0.26 -4.73 -6.53
C ALA A 686 -0.71 -5.36 -5.52
N GLY A 687 -1.36 -6.48 -5.89
CA GLY A 687 -2.23 -7.22 -4.98
C GLY A 687 -1.51 -7.75 -3.75
N ARG A 688 -0.26 -8.22 -3.89
CA ARG A 688 0.58 -8.64 -2.76
C ARG A 688 1.00 -7.46 -1.87
N GLN A 689 1.24 -6.29 -2.44
CA GLN A 689 1.55 -5.08 -1.67
C GLN A 689 0.34 -4.57 -0.90
N ALA A 690 -0.83 -4.55 -1.54
CA ALA A 690 -2.09 -4.20 -0.90
C ALA A 690 -2.40 -5.14 0.27
N LEU A 691 -2.26 -6.46 0.09
CA LEU A 691 -2.30 -7.45 1.17
C LEU A 691 -1.29 -7.16 2.27
N GLY A 692 -0.06 -6.83 1.87
CA GLY A 692 1.02 -6.44 2.76
C GLY A 692 0.65 -5.26 3.65
N ARG A 693 -0.20 -4.34 3.18
CA ARG A 693 -0.74 -3.16 3.90
C ARG A 693 -2.12 -3.37 4.51
N SER A 694 -2.64 -4.61 4.52
CA SER A 694 -4.00 -4.94 4.99
C SER A 694 -5.14 -4.24 4.22
N ALA A 695 -4.87 -3.79 2.98
CA ALA A 695 -5.85 -3.21 2.06
C ALA A 695 -6.47 -4.32 1.20
N HIS A 696 -7.40 -5.08 1.81
CA HIS A 696 -7.90 -6.31 1.19
C HIS A 696 -8.80 -6.05 -0.02
N ARG A 697 -9.56 -4.96 -0.03
CA ARG A 697 -10.49 -4.63 -1.13
C ARG A 697 -9.73 -4.35 -2.42
N GLU A 698 -8.68 -3.53 -2.33
CA GLU A 698 -7.78 -3.23 -3.44
C GLU A 698 -7.02 -4.47 -3.89
N ALA A 699 -6.56 -5.31 -2.94
CA ALA A 699 -5.92 -6.57 -3.27
C ALA A 699 -6.84 -7.49 -4.10
N ILE A 700 -8.10 -7.66 -3.66
CA ILE A 700 -9.11 -8.44 -4.38
C ILE A 700 -9.35 -7.84 -5.77
N GLY A 701 -9.47 -6.51 -5.88
CA GLY A 701 -9.65 -5.80 -7.15
C GLY A 701 -8.51 -6.05 -8.14
N HIS A 702 -7.26 -5.88 -7.71
CA HIS A 702 -6.07 -6.13 -8.54
C HIS A 702 -5.98 -7.59 -9.01
N LEU A 703 -6.24 -8.54 -8.11
CA LEU A 703 -6.13 -9.97 -8.39
C LEU A 703 -7.27 -10.47 -9.31
N ASN A 704 -8.49 -9.96 -9.14
CA ASN A 704 -9.60 -10.26 -10.04
C ASN A 704 -9.35 -9.70 -11.44
N LEU A 705 -8.86 -8.46 -11.56
CA LEU A 705 -8.48 -7.89 -12.85
C LEU A 705 -7.35 -8.71 -13.52
N ALA A 706 -6.37 -9.18 -12.74
CA ALA A 706 -5.32 -10.05 -13.26
C ALA A 706 -5.87 -11.38 -13.80
N LEU A 707 -6.83 -12.00 -13.09
CA LEU A 707 -7.50 -13.23 -13.54
C LEU A 707 -8.34 -12.99 -14.81
N GLU A 708 -9.05 -11.87 -14.89
CA GLU A 708 -9.82 -11.50 -16.09
C GLU A 708 -8.91 -11.34 -17.31
N LEU A 709 -7.80 -10.60 -17.17
CA LEU A 709 -6.83 -10.42 -18.24
C LEU A 709 -6.16 -11.75 -18.62
N LEU A 710 -5.79 -12.57 -17.64
CA LEU A 710 -5.18 -13.88 -17.87
C LEU A 710 -6.08 -14.84 -18.66
N ASN A 711 -7.41 -14.72 -18.52
CA ASN A 711 -8.38 -15.52 -19.28
C ASN A 711 -8.40 -15.22 -20.79
N ARG A 712 -7.82 -14.09 -21.21
CA ARG A 712 -7.69 -13.73 -22.63
C ARG A 712 -6.46 -14.35 -23.30
N LEU A 713 -5.54 -14.95 -22.54
CA LEU A 713 -4.38 -15.66 -23.09
C LEU A 713 -4.74 -17.10 -23.50
N PRO A 714 -4.03 -17.70 -24.48
CA PRO A 714 -4.20 -19.09 -24.86
C PRO A 714 -4.02 -20.02 -23.66
N ASP A 715 -4.78 -21.13 -23.65
CA ASP A 715 -4.70 -22.10 -22.58
C ASP A 715 -3.41 -22.91 -22.66
N THR A 716 -2.43 -22.52 -21.84
CA THR A 716 -1.11 -23.15 -21.74
C THR A 716 -0.81 -23.54 -20.29
N PRO A 717 0.09 -24.52 -20.04
CA PRO A 717 0.51 -24.84 -18.67
C PRO A 717 1.06 -23.61 -17.92
N GLU A 718 1.80 -22.73 -18.59
CA GLU A 718 2.29 -21.49 -18.00
C GLU A 718 1.17 -20.54 -17.55
N ARG A 719 0.08 -20.43 -18.34
CA ARG A 719 -1.13 -19.71 -17.94
C ARG A 719 -1.74 -20.34 -16.68
N GLY A 720 -1.84 -21.68 -16.64
CA GLY A 720 -2.33 -22.41 -15.47
C GLY A 720 -1.53 -22.12 -14.20
N ARG A 721 -0.19 -22.07 -14.27
CA ARG A 721 0.67 -21.68 -13.13
C ARG A 721 0.41 -20.26 -12.65
N LYS A 722 0.24 -19.32 -13.58
CA LYS A 722 -0.06 -17.91 -13.24
C LYS A 722 -1.45 -17.79 -12.61
N GLU A 723 -2.45 -18.49 -13.16
CA GLU A 723 -3.81 -18.52 -12.60
C GLU A 723 -3.77 -19.06 -11.17
N LEU A 724 -3.04 -20.15 -10.94
CA LEU A 724 -2.86 -20.73 -9.61
C LEU A 724 -2.22 -19.75 -8.63
N ALA A 725 -1.12 -19.08 -9.01
CA ALA A 725 -0.42 -18.13 -8.15
C ALA A 725 -1.30 -16.92 -7.76
N LEU A 726 -2.10 -16.41 -8.72
CA LEU A 726 -3.09 -15.37 -8.47
C LEU A 726 -4.18 -15.85 -7.50
N ARG A 727 -4.76 -17.03 -7.73
CA ARG A 727 -5.83 -17.59 -6.90
C ARG A 727 -5.40 -17.88 -5.47
N VAL A 728 -4.14 -18.29 -5.25
CA VAL A 728 -3.59 -18.41 -3.88
C VAL A 728 -3.62 -17.07 -3.17
N THR A 729 -3.12 -16.04 -3.84
CA THR A 729 -3.03 -14.70 -3.28
C THR A 729 -4.43 -14.13 -3.04
N LEU A 730 -5.36 -14.37 -3.97
CA LEU A 730 -6.75 -13.96 -3.86
C LEU A 730 -7.46 -14.67 -2.72
N GLY A 731 -7.20 -15.97 -2.52
CA GLY A 731 -7.76 -16.73 -1.40
C GLY A 731 -7.37 -16.15 -0.04
N ILE A 732 -6.11 -15.72 0.12
CA ILE A 732 -5.66 -15.04 1.35
C ILE A 732 -6.44 -13.72 1.56
N ALA A 733 -6.59 -12.92 0.50
CA ALA A 733 -7.32 -11.65 0.56
C ALA A 733 -8.82 -11.85 0.86
N LEU A 734 -9.45 -12.84 0.23
CA LEU A 734 -10.86 -13.17 0.43
C LEU A 734 -11.14 -13.71 1.84
N ILE A 735 -10.27 -14.60 2.36
CA ILE A 735 -10.39 -15.08 3.74
C ILE A 735 -10.28 -13.91 4.72
N ALA A 736 -9.31 -13.01 4.52
CA ALA A 736 -9.12 -11.86 5.39
C ALA A 736 -10.27 -10.85 5.32
N ALA A 737 -10.87 -10.65 4.14
CA ALA A 737 -11.95 -9.69 3.94
C ALA A 737 -13.35 -10.22 4.27
N LYS A 738 -13.62 -11.50 4.00
CA LYS A 738 -14.97 -12.10 4.00
C LYS A 738 -15.11 -13.32 4.90
N GLY A 739 -14.04 -13.71 5.60
CA GLY A 739 -14.01 -14.90 6.43
C GLY A 739 -13.81 -16.19 5.63
N TYR A 740 -13.55 -17.28 6.36
CA TYR A 740 -13.13 -18.55 5.79
C TYR A 740 -14.21 -19.24 4.96
N ALA A 741 -15.50 -19.01 5.22
CA ALA A 741 -16.60 -19.75 4.61
C ALA A 741 -17.41 -18.99 3.56
N SER A 742 -16.91 -17.85 3.08
CA SER A 742 -17.57 -17.15 1.98
C SER A 742 -17.59 -18.02 0.72
N THR A 743 -18.68 -17.94 -0.05
CA THR A 743 -18.84 -18.68 -1.31
C THR A 743 -17.73 -18.34 -2.30
N GLU A 744 -17.26 -17.08 -2.31
CA GLU A 744 -16.16 -16.64 -3.16
C GLU A 744 -14.83 -17.34 -2.83
N VAL A 745 -14.58 -17.68 -1.56
CA VAL A 745 -13.40 -18.48 -1.17
C VAL A 745 -13.53 -19.90 -1.72
N GLU A 746 -14.72 -20.50 -1.62
CA GLU A 746 -15.02 -21.83 -2.17
C GLU A 746 -14.80 -21.88 -3.68
N GLU A 747 -15.41 -20.94 -4.41
CA GLU A 747 -15.32 -20.82 -5.86
C GLU A 747 -13.87 -20.59 -6.32
N ASN A 748 -13.17 -19.66 -5.66
CA ASN A 748 -11.79 -19.34 -6.00
C ASN A 748 -10.86 -20.56 -5.86
N TYR A 749 -10.95 -21.26 -4.74
CA TYR A 749 -10.08 -22.41 -4.49
C TYR A 749 -10.50 -23.66 -5.26
N THR A 750 -11.80 -23.87 -5.52
CA THR A 750 -12.29 -24.97 -6.36
C THR A 750 -11.74 -24.84 -7.78
N ARG A 751 -11.77 -23.62 -8.32
CA ARG A 751 -11.15 -23.33 -9.62
C ARG A 751 -9.63 -23.47 -9.60
N ALA A 752 -8.98 -23.08 -8.49
CA ALA A 752 -7.54 -23.30 -8.32
C ALA A 752 -7.16 -24.79 -8.38
N LEU A 753 -8.00 -25.68 -7.83
CA LEU A 753 -7.80 -27.13 -7.90
C LEU A 753 -7.95 -27.66 -9.33
N ALA A 754 -9.00 -27.25 -10.04
CA ALA A 754 -9.28 -27.70 -11.41
C ALA A 754 -8.18 -27.30 -12.41
N VAL A 755 -7.60 -26.10 -12.26
CA VAL A 755 -6.49 -25.63 -13.12
C VAL A 755 -5.22 -26.47 -12.88
N TRP A 756 -5.03 -26.98 -11.67
CA TRP A 756 -3.83 -27.70 -11.28
C TRP A 756 -3.79 -29.16 -11.73
N GLU A 757 -4.93 -29.85 -11.89
CA GLU A 757 -4.97 -31.26 -12.35
C GLU A 757 -4.22 -31.47 -13.69
N ASN A 758 -3.90 -30.39 -14.40
CA ASN A 758 -3.16 -30.37 -15.66
C ASN A 758 -1.66 -29.99 -15.57
N ASP A 759 -1.11 -29.50 -14.43
CA ASP A 759 0.28 -29.00 -14.37
C ASP A 759 1.00 -29.29 -13.03
N GLY A 760 1.91 -30.26 -13.06
CA GLY A 760 2.53 -30.84 -11.87
C GLY A 760 3.47 -29.94 -11.06
N ASN A 761 3.44 -30.18 -9.75
CA ASN A 761 4.59 -30.21 -8.82
C ASN A 761 5.38 -28.91 -8.47
N THR A 762 4.74 -27.93 -7.81
CA THR A 762 5.43 -26.76 -7.21
C THR A 762 5.06 -26.56 -5.73
N LEU A 763 5.92 -25.95 -4.90
CA LEU A 763 5.64 -25.59 -3.48
C LEU A 763 4.34 -24.79 -3.31
N GLN A 764 3.98 -23.97 -4.31
CA GLN A 764 2.71 -23.25 -4.37
C GLN A 764 1.49 -24.17 -4.29
N TYR A 765 1.58 -25.39 -4.83
CA TYR A 765 0.52 -26.40 -4.75
C TYR A 765 0.22 -26.83 -3.31
N PHE A 766 1.27 -27.01 -2.50
CA PHE A 766 1.10 -27.35 -1.09
C PHE A 766 0.27 -26.29 -0.38
N HIS A 767 0.53 -25.01 -0.64
CA HIS A 767 -0.24 -23.89 -0.07
C HIS A 767 -1.70 -23.86 -0.55
N VAL A 768 -1.96 -24.08 -1.85
CA VAL A 768 -3.33 -24.13 -2.39
C VAL A 768 -4.13 -25.25 -1.73
N ARG A 769 -3.58 -26.46 -1.72
CA ARG A 769 -4.24 -27.62 -1.11
C ARG A 769 -4.43 -27.46 0.38
N LEU A 770 -3.45 -26.86 1.08
CA LEU A 770 -3.60 -26.58 2.49
C LEU A 770 -4.72 -25.57 2.75
N GLY A 771 -4.79 -24.49 1.96
CA GLY A 771 -5.88 -23.52 2.02
C GLY A 771 -7.25 -24.17 1.80
N LEU A 772 -7.39 -25.00 0.77
CA LEU A 772 -8.59 -25.80 0.48
C LEU A 772 -8.96 -26.76 1.62
N ARG A 773 -7.97 -27.49 2.15
CA ARG A 773 -8.18 -28.40 3.27
C ARG A 773 -8.72 -27.64 4.48
N ASN A 774 -8.15 -26.47 4.78
CA ASN A 774 -8.58 -25.64 5.88
C ASN A 774 -10.00 -25.09 5.64
N PHE A 775 -10.31 -24.66 4.41
CA PHE A 775 -11.66 -24.26 4.02
C PHE A 775 -12.70 -25.37 4.30
N PHE A 776 -12.50 -26.58 3.75
CA PHE A 776 -13.45 -27.67 3.95
C PHE A 776 -13.53 -28.13 5.40
N SER A 777 -12.41 -28.13 6.12
CA SER A 777 -12.37 -28.48 7.55
C SER A 777 -13.17 -27.47 8.38
N LEU A 778 -13.03 -26.16 8.13
CA LEU A 778 -13.77 -25.12 8.84
C LEU A 778 -15.27 -25.12 8.51
N ARG A 779 -15.67 -25.70 7.37
CA ARG A 779 -17.07 -25.90 6.96
C ARG A 779 -17.69 -27.22 7.46
N GLY A 780 -16.94 -28.01 8.24
CA GLY A 780 -17.40 -29.33 8.72
C GLY A 780 -17.36 -30.45 7.65
N GLN A 781 -16.85 -30.17 6.44
CA GLN A 781 -16.73 -31.13 5.34
C GLN A 781 -15.42 -31.95 5.46
N HIS A 782 -15.30 -32.68 6.57
CA HIS A 782 -14.05 -33.33 6.99
C HIS A 782 -13.57 -34.44 6.06
N GLU A 783 -14.47 -35.11 5.33
CA GLU A 783 -14.13 -36.12 4.32
C GLU A 783 -13.33 -35.52 3.17
N LYS A 784 -13.81 -34.42 2.57
CA LYS A 784 -13.08 -33.69 1.52
C LYS A 784 -11.75 -33.16 2.05
N ALA A 785 -11.75 -32.61 3.26
CA ALA A 785 -10.53 -32.14 3.91
C ALA A 785 -9.49 -33.26 4.08
N TYR A 786 -9.93 -34.47 4.43
CA TYR A 786 -9.09 -35.66 4.55
C TYR A 786 -8.51 -36.10 3.19
N GLU A 787 -9.32 -36.15 2.13
CA GLU A 787 -8.86 -36.50 0.78
C GLU A 787 -7.78 -35.54 0.27
N ILE A 788 -7.98 -34.24 0.46
CA ILE A 788 -7.00 -33.21 0.09
C ILE A 788 -5.73 -33.34 0.95
N GLY A 789 -5.88 -33.61 2.25
CA GLY A 789 -4.78 -33.85 3.18
C GLY A 789 -3.89 -35.02 2.77
N ARG A 790 -4.48 -36.15 2.32
CA ARG A 790 -3.72 -37.28 1.78
C ARG A 790 -2.89 -36.88 0.57
N GLY A 791 -3.44 -35.99 -0.24
CA GLY A 791 -2.75 -35.36 -1.34
C GLY A 791 -1.52 -34.54 -0.93
N LEU A 792 -1.59 -33.82 0.20
CA LEU A 792 -0.45 -33.07 0.75
C LEU A 792 0.70 -34.00 1.16
N LEU A 793 0.38 -35.18 1.72
CA LEU A 793 1.39 -36.17 2.11
C LEU A 793 2.21 -36.66 0.92
N GLN A 794 1.58 -36.87 -0.24
CA GLN A 794 2.28 -37.27 -1.46
C GLN A 794 3.30 -36.22 -1.90
N VAL A 795 2.92 -34.94 -1.85
CA VAL A 795 3.80 -33.80 -2.20
C VAL A 795 4.96 -33.68 -1.23
N ALA A 796 4.68 -33.77 0.07
CA ALA A 796 5.70 -33.70 1.11
C ALA A 796 6.75 -34.82 0.94
N ARG A 797 6.29 -36.06 0.68
CA ARG A 797 7.16 -37.21 0.43
C ARG A 797 8.06 -37.03 -0.80
N MET A 798 7.51 -36.51 -1.90
CA MET A 798 8.29 -36.27 -3.12
C MET A 798 9.40 -35.23 -2.90
N ARG A 799 9.15 -34.18 -2.12
CA ARG A 799 10.12 -33.09 -1.88
C ARG A 799 11.11 -33.37 -0.75
N LYS A 800 10.84 -34.38 0.10
CA LYS A 800 11.63 -34.69 1.31
C LYS A 800 11.80 -33.48 2.25
N ASP A 801 10.80 -32.61 2.32
CA ASP A 801 10.82 -31.40 3.17
C ASP A 801 10.16 -31.70 4.52
N THR A 802 10.90 -31.55 5.62
CA THR A 802 10.43 -31.88 6.98
C THR A 802 9.26 -30.99 7.41
N VAL A 803 9.29 -29.70 7.05
CA VAL A 803 8.25 -28.72 7.41
C VAL A 803 6.94 -29.06 6.71
N LEU A 804 6.99 -29.40 5.42
CA LEU A 804 5.81 -29.80 4.66
C LEU A 804 5.28 -31.16 5.10
N SER A 805 6.18 -32.07 5.51
CA SER A 805 5.80 -33.40 5.99
C SER A 805 5.05 -33.31 7.30
N SER A 806 5.58 -32.53 8.26
CA SER A 806 4.91 -32.25 9.52
C SER A 806 3.51 -31.66 9.28
N GLU A 807 3.39 -30.63 8.44
CA GLU A 807 2.10 -30.00 8.15
C GLU A 807 1.09 -30.97 7.51
N ALA A 808 1.52 -31.78 6.55
CA ALA A 808 0.65 -32.74 5.87
C ALA A 808 0.13 -33.83 6.81
N TYR A 809 0.98 -34.36 7.69
CA TYR A 809 0.58 -35.35 8.69
C TYR A 809 -0.38 -34.76 9.72
N ILE A 810 -0.11 -33.56 10.24
CA ILE A 810 -1.02 -32.90 11.18
C ILE A 810 -2.37 -32.54 10.53
N ALA A 811 -2.37 -32.12 9.27
CA ALA A 811 -3.60 -31.85 8.51
C ALA A 811 -4.46 -33.10 8.31
N VAL A 812 -3.84 -34.26 8.04
CA VAL A 812 -4.55 -35.53 7.92
C VAL A 812 -5.04 -36.03 9.28
N GLY A 813 -4.18 -35.98 10.29
CA GLY A 813 -4.51 -36.41 11.65
C GLY A 813 -5.69 -35.64 12.25
N SER A 814 -5.71 -34.32 12.08
CA SER A 814 -6.84 -33.49 12.53
C SER A 814 -8.14 -33.77 11.77
N SER A 815 -8.09 -33.99 10.45
CA SER A 815 -9.31 -34.40 9.71
C SER A 815 -9.85 -35.75 10.19
N LEU A 816 -8.96 -36.72 10.46
CA LEU A 816 -9.35 -38.03 11.00
C LEU A 816 -9.96 -37.93 12.40
N LEU A 817 -9.45 -37.02 13.24
CA LEU A 817 -10.03 -36.72 14.55
C LEU A 817 -11.50 -36.30 14.38
N PHE A 818 -11.78 -35.26 13.58
CA PHE A 818 -13.14 -34.74 13.42
C PHE A 818 -14.11 -35.75 12.78
N MET A 819 -13.61 -36.65 11.93
CA MET A 819 -14.37 -37.78 11.39
C MET A 819 -14.65 -38.91 12.41
N GLY A 820 -14.14 -38.82 13.65
CA GLY A 820 -14.27 -39.85 14.69
C GLY A 820 -13.36 -41.06 14.52
N LYS A 821 -12.34 -41.00 13.63
CA LYS A 821 -11.38 -42.10 13.39
C LYS A 821 -10.17 -41.97 14.31
N LEU A 822 -10.42 -42.03 15.62
CA LEU A 822 -9.49 -41.59 16.67
C LEU A 822 -8.13 -42.32 16.67
N SER A 823 -8.12 -43.66 16.57
CA SER A 823 -6.87 -44.43 16.58
C SER A 823 -5.94 -44.09 15.41
N LYS A 824 -6.52 -43.85 14.23
CA LYS A 824 -5.77 -43.41 13.04
C LYS A 824 -5.30 -41.96 13.19
N ALA A 825 -6.16 -41.09 13.74
CA ALA A 825 -5.79 -39.71 14.04
C ALA A 825 -4.55 -39.63 14.94
N LYS A 826 -4.52 -40.41 16.03
CA LYS A 826 -3.38 -40.48 16.96
C LYS A 826 -2.08 -40.84 16.23
N ALA A 827 -2.11 -41.90 15.42
CA ALA A 827 -0.93 -42.36 14.68
C ALA A 827 -0.38 -41.31 13.71
N GLU A 828 -1.24 -40.65 12.94
CA GLU A 828 -0.83 -39.62 11.97
C GLU A 828 -0.34 -38.34 12.66
N LEU A 829 -0.97 -37.92 13.77
CA LEU A 829 -0.54 -36.76 14.56
C LEU A 829 0.86 -37.00 15.18
N GLN A 830 1.08 -38.17 15.79
CA GLN A 830 2.39 -38.55 16.33
C GLN A 830 3.46 -38.59 15.25
N HIS A 831 3.13 -39.14 14.07
CA HIS A 831 4.06 -39.19 12.96
C HIS A 831 4.42 -37.79 12.43
N GLY A 832 3.47 -36.86 12.40
CA GLY A 832 3.73 -35.46 12.01
C GLY A 832 4.65 -34.72 12.97
N LEU A 833 4.54 -35.01 14.27
CA LEU A 833 5.39 -34.42 15.30
C LEU A 833 6.84 -34.94 15.23
N LEU A 834 7.09 -36.15 14.71
CA LEU A 834 8.47 -36.65 14.49
C LEU A 834 9.25 -35.81 13.46
N PHE A 835 8.57 -35.13 12.53
CA PHE A 835 9.19 -34.24 11.56
C PHE A 835 9.32 -32.79 12.04
N TYR A 836 8.66 -32.45 13.15
CA TYR A 836 8.64 -31.08 13.67
C TYR A 836 9.97 -30.72 14.32
N LYS A 837 10.41 -29.47 14.10
CA LYS A 837 11.62 -28.90 14.71
C LYS A 837 11.32 -27.47 15.15
N SER A 838 11.47 -27.19 16.44
CA SER A 838 11.13 -25.88 17.02
C SER A 838 11.93 -24.72 16.41
N GLU A 839 13.17 -24.98 15.99
CA GLU A 839 14.06 -24.00 15.35
C GLU A 839 13.53 -23.56 13.97
N GLN A 840 12.62 -24.34 13.37
CA GLN A 840 12.00 -24.04 12.08
C GLN A 840 10.70 -23.23 12.23
N HIS A 841 10.35 -22.77 13.44
CA HIS A 841 9.12 -22.02 13.69
C HIS A 841 8.91 -20.83 12.75
N ALA A 842 9.93 -19.98 12.54
CA ALA A 842 9.81 -18.82 11.65
C ALA A 842 9.35 -19.23 10.24
N ARG A 843 9.76 -20.41 9.77
CA ARG A 843 9.33 -20.98 8.50
C ARG A 843 7.90 -21.51 8.57
N HIS A 844 7.49 -22.15 9.67
CA HIS A 844 6.10 -22.56 9.90
C HIS A 844 5.15 -21.36 9.94
N ALA A 845 5.46 -20.34 10.73
CA ALA A 845 4.67 -19.11 10.83
C ALA A 845 4.56 -18.41 9.46
N ALA A 846 5.67 -18.28 8.72
CA ALA A 846 5.67 -17.66 7.40
C ALA A 846 4.86 -18.45 6.35
N LEU A 847 4.85 -19.78 6.43
CA LEU A 847 4.19 -20.64 5.44
C LEU A 847 2.71 -20.91 5.76
N PHE A 848 2.35 -21.00 7.03
CA PHE A 848 1.06 -21.53 7.50
C PHE A 848 0.29 -20.58 8.42
N GLY A 849 0.88 -19.45 8.82
CA GLY A 849 0.28 -18.46 9.72
C GLY A 849 0.19 -18.89 11.18
N GLN A 850 0.64 -20.11 11.51
CA GLN A 850 0.62 -20.69 12.85
C GLN A 850 1.71 -21.75 12.98
N ASP A 851 2.00 -22.14 14.23
CA ASP A 851 2.96 -23.21 14.50
C ASP A 851 2.30 -24.59 14.40
N VAL A 852 2.95 -25.47 13.65
CA VAL A 852 2.45 -26.81 13.33
C VAL A 852 2.61 -27.76 14.50
N GLY A 853 3.68 -27.61 15.28
CA GLY A 853 3.94 -28.40 16.47
C GLY A 853 2.92 -28.11 17.56
N VAL A 854 2.69 -26.83 17.85
CA VAL A 854 1.67 -26.39 18.83
C VAL A 854 0.29 -26.97 18.50
N ARG A 855 -0.14 -26.84 17.23
CA ARG A 855 -1.41 -27.39 16.76
C ARG A 855 -1.44 -28.93 16.81
N GLY A 856 -0.33 -29.57 16.46
CA GLY A 856 -0.19 -31.03 16.49
C GLY A 856 -0.33 -31.61 17.89
N HIS A 857 0.39 -31.06 18.86
CA HIS A 857 0.29 -31.43 20.28
C HIS A 857 -1.12 -31.20 20.83
N GLY A 858 -1.75 -30.06 20.49
CA GLY A 858 -3.13 -29.77 20.92
C GLY A 858 -4.16 -30.79 20.42
N PHE A 859 -4.15 -31.12 19.11
CA PHE A 859 -5.06 -32.15 18.59
C PHE A 859 -4.73 -33.55 19.07
N LEU A 860 -3.45 -33.84 19.32
CA LEU A 860 -3.03 -35.12 19.89
C LEU A 860 -3.59 -35.27 21.31
N ALA A 861 -3.50 -34.22 22.14
CA ALA A 861 -4.05 -34.21 23.49
C ALA A 861 -5.56 -34.52 23.52
N LEU A 862 -6.35 -33.88 22.65
CA LEU A 862 -7.78 -34.19 22.52
C LEU A 862 -8.00 -35.65 22.10
N THR A 863 -7.26 -36.12 21.10
CA THR A 863 -7.36 -37.50 20.59
C THR A 863 -7.02 -38.52 21.68
N SER A 864 -5.93 -38.30 22.42
CA SER A 864 -5.47 -39.13 23.53
C SER A 864 -6.53 -39.19 24.63
N TRP A 865 -7.16 -38.06 24.97
CA TRP A 865 -8.25 -38.05 25.94
C TRP A 865 -9.43 -38.89 25.48
N TYR A 866 -9.92 -38.74 24.24
CA TYR A 866 -11.02 -39.56 23.75
C TYR A 866 -10.71 -41.06 23.76
N LEU A 867 -9.47 -41.43 23.41
CA LEU A 867 -8.96 -42.81 23.42
C LEU A 867 -8.73 -43.38 24.84
N GLY A 868 -8.94 -42.60 25.90
CA GLY A 868 -8.83 -43.07 27.28
C GLY A 868 -7.46 -42.86 27.94
N TYR A 869 -6.56 -42.11 27.32
CA TYR A 869 -5.22 -41.83 27.84
C TYR A 869 -5.16 -40.44 28.49
N GLU A 870 -5.74 -40.30 29.69
CA GLU A 870 -5.85 -39.02 30.41
C GLU A 870 -4.50 -38.39 30.75
N ASP A 871 -3.53 -39.19 31.21
CA ASP A 871 -2.20 -38.70 31.59
C ASP A 871 -1.43 -38.18 30.36
N ASN A 872 -1.47 -38.92 29.24
CA ASN A 872 -0.87 -38.47 27.97
C ASN A 872 -1.51 -37.17 27.49
N ALA A 873 -2.83 -37.06 27.54
CA ALA A 873 -3.53 -35.86 27.10
C ALA A 873 -3.09 -34.61 27.90
N ARG A 874 -2.81 -34.77 29.20
CA ARG A 874 -2.30 -33.68 30.05
C ARG A 874 -0.88 -33.26 29.65
N VAL A 875 0.01 -34.23 29.46
CA VAL A 875 1.40 -33.93 29.04
C VAL A 875 1.41 -33.24 27.67
N GLU A 876 0.67 -33.78 26.71
CA GLU A 876 0.61 -33.27 25.34
C GLU A 876 0.06 -31.84 25.28
N ILE A 877 -0.94 -31.47 26.11
CA ILE A 877 -1.44 -30.08 26.12
C ILE A 877 -0.47 -29.11 26.79
N GLU A 878 0.23 -29.54 27.84
CA GLU A 878 1.26 -28.73 28.53
C GLU A 878 2.45 -28.46 27.60
N GLU A 879 2.85 -29.44 26.79
CA GLU A 879 3.84 -29.28 25.72
C GLU A 879 3.39 -28.23 24.70
N ALA A 880 2.13 -28.28 24.24
CA ALA A 880 1.58 -27.30 23.31
C ALA A 880 1.62 -25.86 23.87
N ILE A 881 1.23 -25.66 25.12
CA ILE A 881 1.25 -24.34 25.77
C ILE A 881 2.69 -23.86 25.97
N THR A 882 3.57 -24.72 26.46
CA THR A 882 4.99 -24.39 26.72
C THR A 882 5.70 -24.00 25.43
N LEU A 883 5.46 -24.76 24.36
CA LEU A 883 5.96 -24.45 23.03
C LEU A 883 5.39 -23.13 22.52
N ALA A 884 4.09 -22.89 22.63
CA ALA A 884 3.49 -21.63 22.17
C ALA A 884 4.08 -20.40 22.90
N LYS A 885 4.34 -20.52 24.20
CA LYS A 885 4.98 -19.48 25.02
C LYS A 885 6.44 -19.25 24.60
N SER A 886 7.22 -20.30 24.36
CA SER A 886 8.64 -20.15 23.97
C SER A 886 8.80 -19.52 22.59
N LEU A 887 7.86 -19.79 21.68
CA LEU A 887 7.87 -19.24 20.32
C LEU A 887 7.43 -17.77 20.26
N SER A 888 6.82 -17.24 21.32
CA SER A 888 6.28 -15.87 21.36
C SER A 888 5.35 -15.55 20.17
N HIS A 889 4.59 -16.53 19.68
CA HIS A 889 3.66 -16.38 18.55
C HIS A 889 2.21 -16.29 19.06
N PRO A 890 1.57 -15.10 19.07
CA PRO A 890 0.31 -14.88 19.78
C PRO A 890 -0.84 -15.75 19.31
N PHE A 891 -0.97 -15.97 18.01
CA PHE A 891 -2.04 -16.82 17.47
C PHE A 891 -1.88 -18.29 17.90
N SER A 892 -0.65 -18.80 17.92
CA SER A 892 -0.39 -20.18 18.38
C SER A 892 -0.70 -20.34 19.87
N LEU A 893 -0.44 -19.29 20.67
CA LEU A 893 -0.78 -19.25 22.08
C LEU A 893 -2.30 -19.21 22.31
N ALA A 894 -3.02 -18.32 21.62
CA ALA A 894 -4.48 -18.27 21.70
C ALA A 894 -5.11 -19.63 21.33
N LEU A 895 -4.60 -20.27 20.26
CA LEU A 895 -5.06 -21.58 19.82
C LEU A 895 -4.79 -22.69 20.85
N SER A 896 -3.60 -22.74 21.47
CA SER A 896 -3.29 -23.77 22.47
C SER A 896 -4.12 -23.59 23.75
N LEU A 897 -4.37 -22.34 24.16
CA LEU A 897 -5.22 -22.01 25.32
C LEU A 897 -6.68 -22.45 25.10
N ILE A 898 -7.27 -22.23 23.92
CA ILE A 898 -8.65 -22.70 23.66
C ILE A 898 -8.74 -24.22 23.64
N ILE A 899 -7.73 -24.91 23.12
CA ILE A 899 -7.68 -26.38 23.12
C ILE A 899 -7.53 -26.90 24.56
N ALA A 900 -6.73 -26.23 25.39
CA ALA A 900 -6.58 -26.58 26.80
C ALA A 900 -7.87 -26.38 27.59
N ALA A 901 -8.56 -25.25 27.38
CA ALA A 901 -9.87 -25.01 27.96
C ALA A 901 -10.88 -26.09 27.51
N LYS A 902 -10.90 -26.48 26.24
CA LYS A 902 -11.74 -27.59 25.74
C LYS A 902 -11.41 -28.92 26.42
N LEU A 903 -10.13 -29.28 26.56
CA LEU A 903 -9.73 -30.51 27.23
C LEU A 903 -10.18 -30.54 28.70
N HIS A 904 -10.02 -29.41 29.42
CA HIS A 904 -10.48 -29.30 30.80
C HIS A 904 -12.01 -29.28 30.92
N GLN A 905 -12.72 -28.75 29.92
CA GLN A 905 -14.18 -28.84 29.86
C GLN A 905 -14.61 -30.30 29.73
N LEU A 906 -13.97 -31.08 28.86
CA LEU A 906 -14.22 -32.51 28.72
C LEU A 906 -13.97 -33.25 30.04
N GLN A 907 -13.02 -32.80 30.86
CA GLN A 907 -12.74 -33.32 32.22
C GLN A 907 -13.70 -32.79 33.31
N HIS A 908 -14.62 -31.88 32.96
CA HIS A 908 -15.52 -31.16 33.87
C HIS A 908 -14.82 -30.31 34.96
N ASP A 909 -13.64 -29.74 34.66
CA ASP A 909 -12.91 -28.82 35.54
C ASP A 909 -13.27 -27.36 35.22
N GLY A 910 -14.39 -26.87 35.76
CA GLY A 910 -14.92 -25.54 35.46
C GLY A 910 -14.00 -24.38 35.85
N GLN A 911 -13.10 -24.57 36.83
CA GLN A 911 -12.14 -23.52 37.21
C GLN A 911 -11.07 -23.37 36.14
N LYS A 912 -10.42 -24.47 35.73
CA LYS A 912 -9.39 -24.41 34.69
C LYS A 912 -9.92 -23.97 33.34
N VAL A 913 -11.16 -24.35 32.99
CA VAL A 913 -11.82 -23.87 31.76
C VAL A 913 -11.86 -22.34 31.76
N ARG A 914 -12.28 -21.73 32.88
CA ARG A 914 -12.35 -20.28 33.01
C ARG A 914 -10.98 -19.62 32.87
N GLU A 915 -9.97 -20.13 33.59
CA GLU A 915 -8.61 -19.58 33.56
C GLU A 915 -8.03 -19.57 32.14
N TYR A 916 -8.13 -20.68 31.41
CA TYR A 916 -7.61 -20.78 30.05
C TYR A 916 -8.47 -20.01 29.03
N ALA A 917 -9.80 -19.99 29.19
CA ALA A 917 -10.69 -19.23 28.33
C ALA A 917 -10.45 -17.72 28.47
N GLU A 918 -10.31 -17.20 29.69
CA GLU A 918 -10.01 -15.78 29.95
C GLU A 918 -8.63 -15.39 29.41
N ALA A 919 -7.62 -16.26 29.56
CA ALA A 919 -6.31 -16.04 28.97
C ALA A 919 -6.36 -16.00 27.43
N ALA A 920 -7.13 -16.90 26.81
CA ALA A 920 -7.31 -16.91 25.36
C ALA A 920 -8.06 -15.67 24.86
N ILE A 921 -9.11 -15.24 25.58
CA ILE A 921 -9.87 -14.02 25.28
C ILE A 921 -8.95 -12.81 25.35
N ALA A 922 -8.13 -12.67 26.39
CA ALA A 922 -7.22 -11.54 26.54
C ALA A 922 -6.25 -11.42 25.35
N VAL A 923 -5.59 -12.53 24.98
CA VAL A 923 -4.69 -12.54 23.81
C VAL A 923 -5.45 -12.26 22.51
N SER A 924 -6.65 -12.82 22.36
CA SER A 924 -7.44 -12.69 21.13
C SER A 924 -8.05 -11.29 20.95
N ASP A 925 -8.45 -10.64 22.03
CA ASP A 925 -9.00 -9.29 22.01
C ASP A 925 -7.91 -8.26 21.70
N GLU A 926 -6.74 -8.40 22.34
CA GLU A 926 -5.58 -7.55 22.09
C GLU A 926 -5.08 -7.66 20.64
N GLN A 927 -4.95 -8.88 20.13
CA GLN A 927 -4.38 -9.17 18.82
C GLN A 927 -5.41 -9.18 17.67
N GLY A 928 -6.70 -9.14 18.03
CA GLY A 928 -7.85 -9.17 17.11
C GLY A 928 -8.04 -10.51 16.40
N PHE A 929 -8.22 -11.61 17.12
CA PHE A 929 -8.50 -12.94 16.57
C PHE A 929 -9.97 -13.37 16.79
N PRO A 930 -10.93 -13.00 15.91
CA PRO A 930 -12.36 -13.24 16.15
C PRO A 930 -12.71 -14.72 16.39
N PHE A 931 -12.03 -15.64 15.69
CA PHE A 931 -12.23 -17.07 15.86
C PHE A 931 -11.87 -17.54 17.28
N CYS A 932 -10.67 -17.20 17.77
CA CYS A 932 -10.22 -17.62 19.10
C CYS A 932 -11.00 -16.89 20.21
N LEU A 933 -11.36 -15.62 19.97
CA LEU A 933 -12.18 -14.82 20.88
C LEU A 933 -13.57 -15.46 21.07
N ALA A 934 -14.27 -15.76 19.96
CA ALA A 934 -15.60 -16.37 20.02
C ALA A 934 -15.55 -17.76 20.69
N PHE A 935 -14.54 -18.58 20.38
CA PHE A 935 -14.35 -19.89 21.03
C PHE A 935 -14.14 -19.74 22.54
N GLY A 936 -13.26 -18.83 22.96
CA GLY A 936 -13.01 -18.53 24.37
C GLY A 936 -14.26 -18.06 25.11
N GLU A 937 -15.06 -17.18 24.49
CA GLU A 937 -16.32 -16.68 25.07
C GLU A 937 -17.35 -17.81 25.31
N ILE A 938 -17.47 -18.75 24.38
CA ILE A 938 -18.34 -19.94 24.54
C ILE A 938 -17.88 -20.76 25.75
N LEU A 939 -16.58 -21.08 25.84
CA LEU A 939 -16.05 -21.88 26.96
C LEU A 939 -16.14 -21.15 28.30
N ARG A 940 -15.93 -19.83 28.32
CA ARG A 940 -16.15 -19.00 29.51
C ARG A 940 -17.61 -19.02 29.94
N GLY A 941 -18.54 -18.94 28.99
CA GLY A 941 -19.97 -19.04 29.25
C GLY A 941 -20.35 -20.37 29.93
N TRP A 942 -19.85 -21.51 29.42
CA TRP A 942 -20.05 -22.80 30.07
C TRP A 942 -19.41 -22.88 31.46
N ALA A 943 -18.21 -22.32 31.65
CA ALA A 943 -17.57 -22.30 32.96
C ALA A 943 -18.37 -21.49 34.00
N LEU A 944 -18.98 -20.37 33.58
CA LEU A 944 -19.85 -19.57 34.43
C LEU A 944 -21.12 -20.33 34.84
N THR A 945 -21.73 -21.10 33.94
CA THR A 945 -22.88 -21.94 34.32
C THR A 945 -22.48 -23.05 35.29
N ALA A 946 -21.33 -23.69 35.06
CA ALA A 946 -20.79 -24.71 35.97
C ALA A 946 -20.47 -24.15 37.38
N GLN A 947 -20.19 -22.85 37.49
CA GLN A 947 -19.97 -22.12 38.74
C GLN A 947 -21.26 -21.52 39.34
N GLY A 948 -22.44 -21.81 38.77
CA GLY A 948 -23.76 -21.39 39.28
C GLY A 948 -24.28 -20.06 38.72
N SER A 949 -23.55 -19.39 37.82
CA SER A 949 -23.99 -18.15 37.16
C SER A 949 -24.74 -18.45 35.85
N PHE A 950 -25.94 -19.04 35.97
CA PHE A 950 -26.66 -19.62 34.83
C PHE A 950 -27.08 -18.60 33.75
N GLU A 951 -27.75 -17.51 34.13
CA GLU A 951 -28.25 -16.53 33.15
C GLU A 951 -27.12 -15.86 32.36
N GLU A 952 -26.09 -15.38 33.08
CA GLU A 952 -24.93 -14.76 32.46
C GLU A 952 -24.16 -15.76 31.59
N GLY A 953 -23.95 -16.99 32.07
CA GLY A 953 -23.25 -18.02 31.31
C GLY A 953 -23.98 -18.42 30.02
N ILE A 954 -25.31 -18.59 30.08
CA ILE A 954 -26.14 -18.87 28.89
C ILE A 954 -26.11 -17.70 27.90
N ARG A 955 -26.20 -16.45 28.40
CA ARG A 955 -26.11 -15.25 27.55
C ARG A 955 -24.77 -15.18 26.81
N ARG A 956 -23.66 -15.45 27.52
CA ARG A 956 -22.31 -15.49 26.92
C ARG A 956 -22.15 -16.63 25.92
N LEU A 957 -22.69 -17.81 26.21
CA LEU A 957 -22.71 -18.93 25.27
C LEU A 957 -23.40 -18.57 23.96
N HIS A 958 -24.59 -17.95 24.02
CA HIS A 958 -25.32 -17.49 22.82
C HIS A 958 -24.54 -16.45 22.03
N GLN A 959 -24.07 -15.39 22.71
CA GLN A 959 -23.31 -14.33 22.06
C GLN A 959 -22.02 -14.87 21.42
N GLY A 960 -21.31 -15.75 22.11
CA GLY A 960 -20.13 -16.43 21.59
C GLY A 960 -20.44 -17.29 20.37
N LEU A 961 -21.55 -18.03 20.40
CA LEU A 961 -21.99 -18.88 19.28
C LEU A 961 -22.43 -18.06 18.06
N GLU A 962 -23.14 -16.95 18.26
CA GLU A 962 -23.50 -16.00 17.19
C GLU A 962 -22.25 -15.41 16.54
N ASN A 963 -21.31 -14.92 17.35
CA ASN A 963 -20.03 -14.40 16.87
C ASN A 963 -19.21 -15.48 16.14
N PHE A 964 -19.23 -16.72 16.65
CA PHE A 964 -18.55 -17.85 16.02
C PHE A 964 -19.16 -18.17 14.64
N LYS A 965 -20.50 -18.26 14.56
CA LYS A 965 -21.22 -18.45 13.30
C LYS A 965 -21.01 -17.29 12.32
N ALA A 966 -20.89 -16.06 12.82
CA ALA A 966 -20.59 -14.87 12.00
C ALA A 966 -19.20 -14.92 11.35
N THR A 967 -18.24 -15.70 11.89
CA THR A 967 -16.96 -15.97 11.19
C THR A 967 -17.12 -16.89 9.97
N GLY A 968 -18.30 -17.50 9.81
CA GLY A 968 -18.61 -18.51 8.81
C GLY A 968 -18.14 -19.92 9.18
N THR A 969 -17.51 -20.10 10.34
CA THR A 969 -16.98 -21.40 10.79
C THR A 969 -18.11 -22.31 11.29
N MET A 970 -18.07 -23.58 10.86
CA MET A 970 -18.97 -24.66 11.28
C MET A 970 -18.24 -25.76 12.08
N LEU A 971 -16.91 -25.68 12.20
CA LEU A 971 -16.08 -26.57 12.99
C LEU A 971 -16.51 -26.56 14.47
N ASP A 972 -16.56 -27.72 15.12
CA ASP A 972 -16.92 -27.88 16.54
C ASP A 972 -18.35 -27.42 16.89
N LEU A 973 -19.20 -27.11 15.90
CA LEU A 973 -20.55 -26.63 16.16
C LEU A 973 -21.42 -27.65 16.93
N PRO A 974 -21.42 -28.97 16.61
CA PRO A 974 -22.10 -29.98 17.43
C PRO A 974 -21.63 -30.00 18.88
N TYR A 975 -20.34 -29.74 19.11
CA TYR A 975 -19.77 -29.64 20.46
C TYR A 975 -20.25 -28.39 21.19
N PHE A 976 -20.30 -27.23 20.55
CA PHE A 976 -20.84 -26.03 21.21
C PHE A 976 -22.33 -26.14 21.53
N MET A 977 -23.10 -26.81 20.67
CA MET A 977 -24.51 -27.09 20.95
C MET A 977 -24.68 -28.03 22.15
N SER A 978 -23.76 -28.97 22.37
CA SER A 978 -23.78 -29.82 23.57
C SER A 978 -23.46 -29.02 24.84
N LEU A 979 -22.53 -28.05 24.80
CA LEU A 979 -22.27 -27.14 25.91
C LEU A 979 -23.49 -26.28 26.26
N LEU A 980 -24.18 -25.76 25.24
CA LEU A 980 -25.39 -24.98 25.44
C LEU A 980 -26.51 -25.82 26.08
N ALA A 981 -26.65 -27.08 25.65
CA ALA A 981 -27.59 -28.00 26.28
C ALA A 981 -27.24 -28.32 27.73
N GLU A 982 -25.96 -28.56 28.04
CA GLU A 982 -25.50 -28.74 29.44
C GLU A 982 -25.82 -27.51 30.29
N ALA A 983 -25.57 -26.30 29.77
CA ALA A 983 -25.88 -25.05 30.45
C ALA A 983 -27.39 -24.91 30.74
N TYR A 984 -28.25 -25.20 29.75
CA TYR A 984 -29.70 -25.23 29.95
C TYR A 984 -30.13 -26.29 30.97
N THR A 985 -29.47 -27.45 30.96
CA THR A 985 -29.72 -28.54 31.91
C THR A 985 -29.45 -28.07 33.34
N GLN A 986 -28.31 -27.41 33.56
CA GLN A 986 -27.92 -26.87 34.87
C GLN A 986 -28.87 -25.77 35.35
N ALA A 987 -29.44 -24.99 34.41
CA ALA A 987 -30.46 -23.97 34.68
C ALA A 987 -31.89 -24.53 34.82
N GLY A 988 -32.09 -25.84 34.69
CA GLY A 988 -33.42 -26.48 34.74
C GLY A 988 -34.30 -26.30 33.49
N GLN A 989 -33.76 -25.75 32.40
CA GLN A 989 -34.47 -25.49 31.14
C GLN A 989 -34.42 -26.71 30.20
N ILE A 990 -35.05 -27.81 30.62
CA ILE A 990 -34.91 -29.13 29.97
C ILE A 990 -35.38 -29.16 28.50
N GLU A 991 -36.50 -28.49 28.16
CA GLU A 991 -37.01 -28.45 26.79
C GLU A 991 -36.00 -27.79 25.83
N ARG A 992 -35.45 -26.63 26.23
CA ARG A 992 -34.43 -25.92 25.44
C ARG A 992 -33.14 -26.72 25.33
N ALA A 993 -32.79 -27.50 26.35
CA ALA A 993 -31.67 -28.42 26.29
C ALA A 993 -31.89 -29.54 25.26
N LEU A 994 -33.11 -30.11 25.20
CA LEU A 994 -33.47 -31.12 24.20
C LEU A 994 -33.47 -30.57 22.77
N GLU A 995 -33.95 -29.33 22.57
CA GLU A 995 -33.86 -28.62 21.28
C GLU A 995 -32.39 -28.45 20.83
N ALA A 996 -31.53 -27.94 21.71
CA ALA A 996 -30.11 -27.73 21.43
C ALA A 996 -29.38 -29.04 21.08
N ILE A 997 -29.63 -30.13 21.80
CA ILE A 997 -29.09 -31.46 21.48
C ILE A 997 -29.66 -32.03 20.18
N GLY A 998 -30.94 -31.77 19.88
CA GLY A 998 -31.55 -32.15 18.62
C GLY A 998 -30.83 -31.52 17.43
N GLU A 999 -30.57 -30.21 17.50
CA GLU A 999 -29.78 -29.49 16.50
C GLU A 999 -28.34 -30.03 16.39
N ALA A 1000 -27.69 -30.32 17.53
CA ALA A 1000 -26.35 -30.91 17.56
C ALA A 1000 -26.26 -32.25 16.78
N LEU A 1001 -27.26 -33.13 16.92
CA LEU A 1001 -27.32 -34.40 16.20
C LEU A 1001 -27.54 -34.21 14.69
N ILE A 1002 -28.40 -33.26 14.30
CA ILE A 1002 -28.64 -32.95 12.88
C ILE A 1002 -27.33 -32.49 12.22
N ILE A 1003 -26.60 -31.59 12.88
CA ILE A 1003 -25.33 -31.07 12.37
C ILE A 1003 -24.25 -32.17 12.35
N SER A 1004 -24.16 -32.99 13.41
CA SER A 1004 -23.19 -34.08 13.50
C SER A 1004 -23.40 -35.12 12.39
N GLY A 1005 -24.66 -35.43 12.06
CA GLY A 1005 -25.01 -36.33 10.96
C GLY A 1005 -24.54 -35.86 9.57
N ALA A 1006 -24.19 -34.58 9.42
CA ALA A 1006 -23.72 -34.00 8.16
C ALA A 1006 -22.18 -34.05 7.96
N GLY A 1007 -21.39 -34.52 8.94
CA GLY A 1007 -19.96 -34.79 8.70
C GLY A 1007 -19.02 -34.82 9.91
N GLU A 1008 -19.34 -34.13 11.01
CA GLU A 1008 -18.48 -34.08 12.20
C GLU A 1008 -18.96 -35.05 13.28
N ARG A 1009 -18.13 -36.03 13.61
CA ARG A 1009 -18.58 -37.22 14.35
C ARG A 1009 -17.83 -37.49 15.65
N TYR A 1010 -16.71 -36.83 15.89
CA TYR A 1010 -15.84 -37.13 17.04
C TYR A 1010 -16.52 -36.99 18.41
N HIS A 1011 -17.53 -36.12 18.53
CA HIS A 1011 -18.31 -35.88 19.76
C HIS A 1011 -19.71 -36.53 19.71
N GLU A 1012 -20.05 -37.25 18.63
CA GLU A 1012 -21.38 -37.83 18.39
C GLU A 1012 -21.85 -38.75 19.54
N ALA A 1013 -20.96 -39.60 20.04
CA ALA A 1013 -21.26 -40.50 21.16
C ALA A 1013 -21.67 -39.74 22.43
N GLU A 1014 -21.04 -38.60 22.72
CA GLU A 1014 -21.35 -37.80 23.91
C GLU A 1014 -22.70 -37.08 23.76
N ILE A 1015 -23.02 -36.61 22.55
CA ILE A 1015 -24.33 -35.98 22.26
C ILE A 1015 -25.47 -36.98 22.52
N TYR A 1016 -25.33 -38.23 22.08
CA TYR A 1016 -26.31 -39.30 22.39
C TYR A 1016 -26.42 -39.56 23.90
N ARG A 1017 -25.29 -39.54 24.63
CA ARG A 1017 -25.29 -39.72 26.09
C ARG A 1017 -26.06 -38.61 26.79
N LEU A 1018 -25.77 -37.37 26.42
CA LEU A 1018 -26.44 -36.18 26.97
C LEU A 1018 -27.93 -36.20 26.66
N LYS A 1019 -28.32 -36.57 25.42
CA LYS A 1019 -29.72 -36.74 25.04
C LYS A 1019 -30.44 -37.76 25.93
N GLY A 1020 -29.85 -38.94 26.14
CA GLY A 1020 -30.42 -39.97 27.00
C GLY A 1020 -30.65 -39.47 28.42
N ASN A 1021 -29.66 -38.79 29.00
CA ASN A 1021 -29.77 -38.22 30.35
C ASN A 1021 -30.81 -37.10 30.46
N LEU A 1022 -30.93 -36.24 29.44
CA LEU A 1022 -31.95 -35.20 29.35
C LEU A 1022 -33.36 -35.76 29.30
N ILE A 1023 -33.58 -36.80 28.48
CA ILE A 1023 -34.88 -37.47 28.40
C ILE A 1023 -35.23 -38.06 29.78
N LEU A 1024 -34.28 -38.70 30.48
CA LEU A 1024 -34.52 -39.22 31.83
C LEU A 1024 -34.88 -38.13 32.84
N GLN A 1025 -34.28 -36.95 32.74
CA GLN A 1025 -34.63 -35.81 33.59
C GLN A 1025 -36.02 -35.26 33.25
N HIS A 1026 -36.38 -35.19 31.97
CA HIS A 1026 -37.71 -34.80 31.51
C HIS A 1026 -38.80 -35.77 32.04
N CYS A 1027 -38.52 -37.09 32.00
CA CYS A 1027 -39.39 -38.15 32.52
C CYS A 1027 -39.75 -37.96 33.99
N ARG A 1028 -38.76 -37.54 34.81
CA ARG A 1028 -38.96 -37.34 36.26
C ARG A 1028 -40.02 -36.28 36.57
N VAL A 1029 -40.25 -35.36 35.64
CA VAL A 1029 -41.21 -34.27 35.79
C VAL A 1029 -42.60 -34.65 35.24
N HIS A 1030 -42.67 -35.53 34.22
CA HIS A 1030 -43.91 -35.79 33.46
C HIS A 1030 -44.43 -37.25 33.49
N SER A 1031 -43.74 -38.18 34.16
CA SER A 1031 -44.16 -39.58 34.44
C SER A 1031 -44.65 -40.40 33.23
N ASN A 1032 -43.81 -40.60 32.21
CA ASN A 1032 -44.18 -41.34 30.99
C ASN A 1032 -43.20 -42.49 30.66
N ILE A 1033 -43.69 -43.74 30.61
CA ILE A 1033 -42.87 -44.96 30.38
C ILE A 1033 -42.27 -45.01 28.97
N SER A 1034 -42.92 -44.37 27.98
CA SER A 1034 -42.44 -44.30 26.60
C SER A 1034 -41.09 -43.56 26.49
N ASP A 1035 -40.83 -42.62 27.39
CA ASP A 1035 -39.64 -41.77 27.35
C ASP A 1035 -38.42 -42.48 27.97
N GLU A 1036 -38.62 -43.42 28.92
CA GLU A 1036 -37.51 -44.23 29.46
C GLU A 1036 -36.91 -45.17 28.41
N ASN A 1037 -37.74 -45.77 27.56
CA ASN A 1037 -37.27 -46.60 26.43
C ASN A 1037 -36.50 -45.75 25.40
N ALA A 1038 -36.95 -44.52 25.14
CA ALA A 1038 -36.26 -43.58 24.26
C ALA A 1038 -34.90 -43.14 24.83
N ALA A 1039 -34.81 -42.96 26.15
CA ALA A 1039 -33.55 -42.69 26.84
C ALA A 1039 -32.59 -43.89 26.78
N GLU A 1040 -33.09 -45.11 27.04
CA GLU A 1040 -32.30 -46.35 26.95
C GLU A 1040 -31.72 -46.51 25.53
N ALA A 1041 -32.52 -46.29 24.49
CA ALA A 1041 -32.07 -46.34 23.10
C ALA A 1041 -30.96 -45.31 22.81
N CYS A 1042 -31.07 -44.08 23.32
CA CYS A 1042 -30.02 -43.06 23.16
C CYS A 1042 -28.71 -43.47 23.86
N LEU A 1043 -28.78 -44.03 25.06
CA LEU A 1043 -27.59 -44.48 25.81
C LEU A 1043 -26.93 -45.71 25.15
N GLN A 1044 -27.72 -46.64 24.61
CA GLN A 1044 -27.20 -47.77 23.81
C GLN A 1044 -26.55 -47.29 22.51
N GLN A 1045 -27.13 -46.29 21.85
CA GLN A 1045 -26.54 -45.69 20.66
C GLN A 1045 -25.21 -44.98 21.00
N SER A 1046 -25.16 -44.25 22.11
CA SER A 1046 -23.92 -43.64 22.62
C SER A 1046 -22.81 -44.69 22.80
N LEU A 1047 -23.12 -45.81 23.45
CA LEU A 1047 -22.18 -46.91 23.66
C LEU A 1047 -21.72 -47.57 22.35
N THR A 1048 -22.64 -47.73 21.39
CA THR A 1048 -22.34 -48.30 20.07
C THR A 1048 -21.39 -47.40 19.29
N VAL A 1049 -21.66 -46.10 19.25
CA VAL A 1049 -20.81 -45.11 18.56
C VAL A 1049 -19.45 -45.00 19.24
N SER A 1050 -19.39 -44.92 20.58
CA SER A 1050 -18.12 -44.83 21.30
C SER A 1050 -17.22 -46.04 21.06
N ARG A 1051 -17.80 -47.25 21.00
CA ARG A 1051 -17.05 -48.48 20.67
C ARG A 1051 -16.51 -48.46 19.25
N LEU A 1052 -17.33 -48.03 18.28
CA LEU A 1052 -16.92 -47.92 16.87
C LEU A 1052 -15.79 -46.90 16.67
N GLN A 1053 -15.78 -45.82 17.46
CA GLN A 1053 -14.74 -44.79 17.42
C GLN A 1053 -13.50 -45.14 18.26
N HIS A 1054 -13.58 -46.17 19.10
CA HIS A 1054 -12.64 -46.43 20.20
C HIS A 1054 -12.55 -45.27 21.22
N ALA A 1055 -13.63 -44.50 21.37
CA ALA A 1055 -13.73 -43.36 22.29
C ALA A 1055 -13.93 -43.84 23.74
N LYS A 1056 -12.91 -44.44 24.33
CA LYS A 1056 -12.91 -45.08 25.64
C LYS A 1056 -13.37 -44.15 26.79
N SER A 1057 -13.00 -42.88 26.77
CA SER A 1057 -13.46 -41.92 27.79
C SER A 1057 -14.96 -41.65 27.75
N ILE A 1058 -15.57 -41.72 26.56
CA ILE A 1058 -17.03 -41.58 26.41
C ILE A 1058 -17.72 -42.91 26.67
N GLU A 1059 -17.10 -44.03 26.25
CA GLU A 1059 -17.62 -45.38 26.48
C GLU A 1059 -17.89 -45.63 27.97
N ILE A 1060 -16.94 -45.30 28.86
CA ILE A 1060 -17.16 -45.47 30.31
C ILE A 1060 -18.29 -44.58 30.83
N ARG A 1061 -18.41 -43.33 30.35
CA ARG A 1061 -19.48 -42.41 30.77
C ARG A 1061 -20.86 -42.88 30.31
N ALA A 1062 -20.94 -43.40 29.09
CA ALA A 1062 -22.16 -43.96 28.51
C ALA A 1062 -22.59 -45.21 29.29
N THR A 1063 -21.65 -46.12 29.59
CA THR A 1063 -21.87 -47.30 30.43
C THR A 1063 -22.40 -46.89 31.80
N LEU A 1064 -21.78 -45.93 32.49
CA LEU A 1064 -22.24 -45.47 33.81
C LEU A 1064 -23.65 -44.85 33.75
N SER A 1065 -23.97 -44.12 32.68
CA SER A 1065 -25.31 -43.54 32.49
C SER A 1065 -26.35 -44.66 32.26
N LEU A 1066 -26.01 -45.68 31.48
CA LEU A 1066 -26.86 -46.83 31.19
C LEU A 1066 -27.06 -47.73 32.42
N VAL A 1067 -26.00 -48.01 33.17
CA VAL A 1067 -26.06 -48.79 34.42
C VAL A 1067 -26.99 -48.12 35.43
N ASN A 1068 -26.91 -46.81 35.59
CA ASN A 1068 -27.82 -46.04 36.45
C ASN A 1068 -29.29 -46.16 36.01
N LEU A 1069 -29.57 -46.21 34.70
CA LEU A 1069 -30.92 -46.42 34.17
C LEU A 1069 -31.41 -47.84 34.42
N LEU A 1070 -30.58 -48.85 34.12
CA LEU A 1070 -30.91 -50.26 34.31
C LEU A 1070 -31.17 -50.60 35.79
N GLN A 1071 -30.42 -50.02 36.71
CA GLN A 1071 -30.68 -50.12 38.15
C GLN A 1071 -32.07 -49.58 38.52
N ARG A 1072 -32.47 -48.42 37.97
CA ARG A 1072 -33.82 -47.86 38.21
C ARG A 1072 -34.94 -48.72 37.64
N GLN A 1073 -34.70 -49.38 36.52
CA GLN A 1073 -35.63 -50.33 35.91
C GLN A 1073 -35.66 -51.70 36.61
N GLY A 1074 -34.86 -51.92 37.68
CA GLY A 1074 -34.77 -53.20 38.38
C GLY A 1074 -34.00 -54.29 37.64
N LYS A 1075 -33.30 -53.96 36.53
CA LYS A 1075 -32.49 -54.89 35.72
C LYS A 1075 -31.06 -55.02 36.26
N THR A 1076 -30.91 -55.28 37.56
CA THR A 1076 -29.62 -55.25 38.29
C THR A 1076 -28.57 -56.23 37.74
N GLU A 1077 -28.98 -57.45 37.37
CA GLU A 1077 -28.10 -58.46 36.73
C GLU A 1077 -27.52 -57.99 35.38
N VAL A 1078 -28.35 -57.33 34.57
CA VAL A 1078 -27.94 -56.78 33.27
C VAL A 1078 -27.01 -55.59 33.48
N ALA A 1079 -27.32 -54.73 34.45
CA ALA A 1079 -26.48 -53.60 34.83
C ALA A 1079 -25.08 -54.05 35.29
N ARG A 1080 -24.99 -55.13 36.08
CA ARG A 1080 -23.73 -55.72 36.53
C ARG A 1080 -22.89 -56.23 35.36
N ARG A 1081 -23.47 -57.04 34.46
CA ARG A 1081 -22.75 -57.55 33.27
C ARG A 1081 -22.23 -56.43 32.37
N VAL A 1082 -23.03 -55.40 32.14
CA VAL A 1082 -22.61 -54.24 31.33
C VAL A 1082 -21.45 -53.49 31.97
N LEU A 1083 -21.42 -53.39 33.30
CA LEU A 1083 -20.32 -52.78 34.04
C LEU A 1083 -19.06 -53.65 34.06
N ASP A 1084 -19.20 -54.97 34.24
CA ASP A 1084 -18.12 -55.96 34.18
C ASP A 1084 -17.43 -55.94 32.81
N ASP A 1085 -18.21 -56.01 31.73
CA ASP A 1085 -17.71 -55.96 30.35
C ASP A 1085 -16.95 -54.66 30.07
N ALA A 1086 -17.42 -53.55 30.63
CA ALA A 1086 -16.74 -52.27 30.52
C ALA A 1086 -15.41 -52.31 31.29
N LEU A 1087 -15.42 -52.63 32.58
CA LEU A 1087 -14.24 -52.65 33.44
C LEU A 1087 -13.12 -53.58 32.91
N ALA A 1088 -13.48 -54.77 32.44
CA ALA A 1088 -12.53 -55.70 31.82
C ALA A 1088 -11.86 -55.11 30.56
N ALA A 1089 -12.56 -54.27 29.81
CA ALA A 1089 -12.00 -53.57 28.66
C ALA A 1089 -11.12 -52.36 29.02
N PHE A 1090 -11.10 -51.91 30.28
CA PHE A 1090 -10.35 -50.74 30.77
C PHE A 1090 -9.09 -51.08 31.59
N GLU A 1091 -8.82 -52.35 31.92
CA GLU A 1091 -7.57 -52.76 32.61
C GLU A 1091 -6.28 -52.38 31.83
N ALA A 1092 -6.40 -52.06 30.53
CA ALA A 1092 -5.30 -51.58 29.68
C ALA A 1092 -5.21 -50.04 29.53
N HIS A 1093 -6.13 -49.25 30.10
CA HIS A 1093 -6.23 -47.80 29.92
C HIS A 1093 -6.50 -47.07 31.25
N PRO A 1094 -5.54 -46.31 31.81
CA PRO A 1094 -5.72 -45.65 33.10
C PRO A 1094 -6.61 -44.39 32.98
N LEU A 1095 -7.87 -44.49 33.39
CA LEU A 1095 -8.82 -43.39 33.55
C LEU A 1095 -9.10 -43.15 35.05
N ARG A 1096 -8.42 -42.21 35.71
CA ARG A 1096 -8.46 -42.13 37.19
C ARG A 1096 -9.86 -41.78 37.74
N GLY A 1097 -10.50 -40.73 37.21
CA GLY A 1097 -11.74 -40.21 37.81
C GLY A 1097 -13.00 -41.03 37.50
N SER A 1098 -13.09 -41.62 36.31
CA SER A 1098 -14.28 -42.40 35.90
C SER A 1098 -14.22 -43.85 36.37
N LEU A 1099 -13.02 -44.43 36.51
CA LEU A 1099 -12.84 -45.76 37.10
C LEU A 1099 -13.10 -45.75 38.60
N GLU A 1100 -12.75 -44.70 39.33
CA GLU A 1100 -13.09 -44.57 40.76
C GLU A 1100 -14.62 -44.60 41.00
N ARG A 1101 -15.40 -43.87 40.19
CA ARG A 1101 -16.87 -43.91 40.27
C ARG A 1101 -17.43 -45.25 39.82
N ALA A 1102 -16.86 -45.86 38.78
CA ALA A 1102 -17.25 -47.19 38.33
C ALA A 1102 -16.97 -48.26 39.39
N ALA A 1103 -15.82 -48.17 40.09
CA ALA A 1103 -15.45 -49.05 41.19
C ALA A 1103 -16.33 -48.84 42.42
N GLN A 1104 -16.69 -47.59 42.76
CA GLN A 1104 -17.66 -47.30 43.82
C GLN A 1104 -19.04 -47.88 43.51
N LEU A 1105 -19.54 -47.71 42.28
CA LEU A 1105 -20.78 -48.33 41.83
C LEU A 1105 -20.69 -49.86 41.84
N PHE A 1106 -19.56 -50.43 41.43
CA PHE A 1106 -19.30 -51.86 41.48
C PHE A 1106 -19.39 -52.41 42.90
N SER A 1107 -18.72 -51.76 43.87
CA SER A 1107 -18.77 -52.14 45.29
C SER A 1107 -20.19 -52.09 45.87
N SER A 1108 -21.04 -51.15 45.40
CA SER A 1108 -22.44 -51.08 45.83
C SER A 1108 -23.29 -52.29 45.38
N PHE A 1109 -22.93 -52.95 44.28
CA PHE A 1109 -23.58 -54.19 43.87
C PHE A 1109 -23.16 -55.38 44.74
N GLU A 1110 -21.92 -55.40 45.26
CA GLU A 1110 -21.43 -56.45 46.16
C GLU A 1110 -22.10 -56.39 47.54
N ASP A 1111 -22.31 -55.19 48.08
CA ASP A 1111 -23.01 -54.98 49.36
C ASP A 1111 -24.49 -55.42 49.32
N THR A 1112 -25.17 -55.28 48.17
CA THR A 1112 -26.55 -55.76 48.00
C THR A 1112 -26.68 -57.28 47.83
N GLY A 1113 -25.57 -57.99 47.54
CA GLY A 1113 -25.55 -59.44 47.34
C GLY A 1113 -25.45 -60.27 48.63
N CYS A 1114 -25.12 -59.67 49.78
CA CYS A 1114 -24.95 -60.39 51.05
C CYS A 1114 -26.21 -60.47 51.93
N ALA A 1115 -27.35 -59.92 51.52
CA ALA A 1115 -28.60 -59.95 52.28
C ALA A 1115 -29.68 -60.77 51.56
N GLY A 1116 -29.51 -62.10 51.46
CA GLY A 1116 -30.53 -62.88 50.75
C GLY A 1116 -30.40 -64.40 50.65
N THR A 1117 -29.81 -65.10 51.62
CA THR A 1117 -30.04 -66.56 51.77
C THR A 1117 -29.85 -67.00 53.23
N SER A 1118 -30.89 -66.82 54.04
CA SER A 1118 -31.16 -67.69 55.18
C SER A 1118 -32.65 -68.04 55.17
N THR A 1119 -32.97 -69.22 54.67
CA THR A 1119 -34.26 -69.89 54.91
C THR A 1119 -34.23 -70.57 56.28
N PRO A 1120 -35.36 -70.67 57.01
CA PRO A 1120 -35.48 -71.67 58.06
C PRO A 1120 -35.47 -73.10 57.49
#